data_AF-A0A6I6CJ48-F1
#
_entry.id   AF-A0A6I6CJ48-F1
#
_cell.length_a   1.000
_cell.length_b   1.000
_cell.length_c   1.000
_cell.angle_alpha   90.00
_cell.angle_beta   90.00
_cell.angle_gamma   90.00
#
_symmetry.space_group_name_H-M   'P 1'
#
loop_
_entity.id
_entity.type
_entity.pdbx_description
1 polymer ?
#
loop_
_entity_poly.entity_id
_entity_poly.type
_entity_poly.pdbx_seq_one_letter_code
_entity_poly.pdbx_strand_id
1 'polypeptide(L)'
;MKKIMSLLMTVLMGSASTSLVASCEGGAGMSWSYSDQQKILSLTTLDTKKLKENNVKMGAGIEAKNADAIIAALGFSDIVKNGDKAVTGAFMSSLRTYIMSNQLVTQIAQKVPGFGWLYSKLQWQASKWNLRDLLNLNKGKQALAENAAGWLGKNDWSVSVTFLNDELVGWTNPKKAPAYARININRSIKVNSDTSVDVKNSTVGAVWKEPKNDKIPLAVDPISSSSNTQTEKRGVIYQGFTNSSTLIELANIFDETDTSLPASILGYSPSVSDFVNNILLNSQLINRILKEKQEEIKDKVSTNLKNNQIILSESTDIFDIENRMRNQVFSVVFMELIKRNNLIGDATPIEDEDKIEAARVWSEFFAQLIENTKMIINIVKDDELKQKLQDDLTYYSELQDNNAQNNVKEEDISNLYERMDRTFFSSRYLSLGAGEQKDFTSKEFNLTMYDFSLDLNSANSESNSSKWVYNKIKLENVRDYLFFGLNFNTLFKMNYYYKEFIKEDEENEVEMSKYWYDPDAENVKLMPSSTNEFVEWYNKTEFISDIGFNNLFIQPRISGLLSKYLKYNSAHVYLTAKAEDNAYGSTNDTMIFLDLFADENGNVPSNVNELISLLKKYNSNIDDDKDKFRIRYLMDIISSLVDQKILTAFDVQNQALATDLLTPRDVIRKGNIWTYDISSDFAGEEGVDNWELIKKRLNINDIITEAQLFNQLEKNDDKQFAAHLSNLKNNFNGLPFHAAPVDVLGSGESQLRNGIYKEGTKSINNYVSNISLQYSASILNNYGEVYETYKSLDRKTWWKLEGNDIMDAQVPMLLKIFYENQNEDVISQLWDQLVRLNENNIDWYPGNDQ
;
A
#
# COMPACT_ATOMS: atom_id res chain seq x y z
N MET A 1 60.61 25.73 43.69
CA MET A 1 59.29 25.53 43.04
C MET A 1 58.69 26.81 42.46
N LYS A 2 58.31 27.85 43.23
CA LYS A 2 57.69 29.07 42.69
C LYS A 2 58.47 29.72 41.53
N LYS A 3 59.80 29.79 41.60
CA LYS A 3 60.65 30.31 40.51
C LYS A 3 60.63 29.42 39.25
N ILE A 4 60.54 28.10 39.41
CA ILE A 4 60.45 27.13 38.31
C ILE A 4 59.05 27.17 37.69
N MET A 5 58.01 27.24 38.51
CA MET A 5 56.61 27.46 38.10
C MET A 5 56.45 28.78 37.35
N SER A 6 57.09 29.85 37.83
CA SER A 6 57.08 31.14 37.14
C SER A 6 57.81 31.04 35.80
N LEU A 7 58.97 30.39 35.75
CA LEU A 7 59.72 30.19 34.51
C LEU A 7 58.91 29.34 33.51
N LEU A 8 58.29 28.25 33.97
CA LEU A 8 57.42 27.40 33.16
C LEU A 8 56.17 28.15 32.69
N MET A 9 55.54 28.97 33.54
CA MET A 9 54.42 29.83 33.13
C MET A 9 54.86 30.90 32.14
N THR A 10 56.04 31.50 32.31
CA THR A 10 56.56 32.50 31.37
C THR A 10 56.97 31.86 30.05
N VAL A 11 57.48 30.62 30.06
CA VAL A 11 57.75 29.84 28.85
C VAL A 11 56.45 29.38 28.20
N LEU A 12 55.45 28.95 28.96
CA LEU A 12 54.11 28.60 28.46
C LEU A 12 53.37 29.81 27.91
N MET A 13 53.42 30.95 28.58
CA MET A 13 52.86 32.21 28.08
C MET A 13 53.67 32.71 26.89
N GLY A 14 54.99 32.65 26.93
CA GLY A 14 55.87 33.03 25.82
C GLY A 14 55.65 32.16 24.59
N SER A 15 55.49 30.84 24.77
CA SER A 15 55.17 29.87 23.71
C SER A 15 53.74 30.02 23.22
N ALA A 16 52.78 30.28 24.11
CA ALA A 16 51.39 30.52 23.75
C ALA A 16 51.24 31.84 22.98
N SER A 17 51.96 32.89 23.39
CA SER A 17 52.01 34.18 22.70
C SER A 17 52.77 34.09 21.39
N THR A 18 53.89 33.35 21.30
CA THR A 18 54.55 33.11 20.01
C THR A 18 53.75 32.17 19.11
N SER A 19 52.99 31.21 19.64
CA SER A 19 52.05 30.41 18.84
C SER A 19 50.82 31.20 18.43
N LEU A 20 50.32 32.11 19.27
CA LEU A 20 49.23 33.03 18.94
C LEU A 20 49.69 34.05 17.89
N VAL A 21 50.86 34.65 18.05
CA VAL A 21 51.43 35.61 17.09
C VAL A 21 51.87 34.92 15.81
N ALA A 22 52.47 33.72 15.87
CA ALA A 22 52.75 32.90 14.68
C ALA A 22 51.48 32.26 14.06
N SER A 23 50.34 32.28 14.76
CA SER A 23 49.04 31.92 14.18
C SER A 23 48.29 33.13 13.61
N CYS A 24 48.58 34.34 14.09
CA CYS A 24 48.02 35.59 13.56
C CYS A 24 48.84 36.15 12.39
N GLU A 25 50.15 35.92 12.37
CA GLU A 25 51.02 36.03 11.19
C GLU A 25 51.71 34.69 10.99
N GLY A 26 51.19 33.89 10.04
CA GLY A 26 51.56 32.50 9.80
C GLY A 26 53.02 32.15 10.08
N GLY A 27 53.22 31.09 10.87
CA GLY A 27 54.51 30.65 11.37
C GLY A 27 55.59 30.49 10.31
N ALA A 28 56.83 30.62 10.76
CA ALA A 28 58.05 30.60 9.95
C ALA A 28 58.04 29.44 8.94
N GLY A 29 57.65 29.75 7.70
CA GLY A 29 57.65 28.82 6.57
C GLY A 29 56.31 28.50 5.90
N MET A 30 55.15 29.00 6.37
CA MET A 30 53.83 28.65 5.76
C MET A 30 52.88 29.83 5.47
N SER A 31 53.35 31.07 5.44
CA SER A 31 52.54 32.20 4.95
C SER A 31 52.60 32.32 3.42
N TRP A 32 52.00 31.36 2.71
CA TRP A 32 51.52 31.67 1.37
C TRP A 32 50.32 32.61 1.56
N SER A 33 50.50 33.91 1.29
CA SER A 33 49.40 34.87 1.27
C SER A 33 48.49 34.58 0.05
N TYR A 34 47.74 33.49 0.12
CA TYR A 34 46.78 33.16 -0.92
C TYR A 34 45.76 34.31 -1.02
N SER A 35 45.50 34.76 -2.24
CA SER A 35 44.34 35.61 -2.49
C SER A 35 43.06 34.86 -2.16
N ASP A 36 41.97 35.57 -1.90
CA ASP A 36 40.69 34.92 -1.60
C ASP A 36 40.19 34.07 -2.78
N GLN A 37 40.48 34.46 -4.03
CA GLN A 37 40.22 33.63 -5.20
C GLN A 37 41.05 32.34 -5.19
N GLN A 38 42.33 32.39 -4.78
CA GLN A 38 43.16 31.18 -4.67
C GLN A 38 42.67 30.26 -3.55
N LYS A 39 42.22 30.82 -2.42
CA LYS A 39 41.60 30.04 -1.34
C LYS A 39 40.32 29.35 -1.80
N ILE A 40 39.41 30.10 -2.43
CA ILE A 40 38.15 29.57 -2.98
C ILE A 40 38.43 28.49 -4.04
N LEU A 41 39.37 28.74 -4.96
CA LEU A 41 39.74 27.77 -5.98
C LEU A 41 40.41 26.51 -5.37
N SER A 42 41.19 26.66 -4.30
CA SER A 42 41.80 25.49 -3.63
C SER A 42 40.74 24.53 -3.09
N LEU A 43 39.62 25.05 -2.55
CA LEU A 43 38.51 24.24 -2.05
C LEU A 43 37.84 23.40 -3.12
N THR A 44 37.69 23.91 -4.34
CA THR A 44 37.07 23.14 -5.43
C THR A 44 37.89 21.92 -5.82
N THR A 45 39.19 21.90 -5.48
CA THR A 45 40.08 20.75 -5.70
C THR A 45 40.08 19.73 -4.56
N LEU A 46 39.34 19.98 -3.47
CA LEU A 46 39.23 19.05 -2.35
C LEU A 46 38.27 17.90 -2.73
N ASP A 47 38.72 16.67 -2.56
CA ASP A 47 37.99 15.43 -2.86
C ASP A 47 38.23 14.33 -1.82
N THR A 48 37.46 13.25 -1.92
CA THR A 48 37.58 12.08 -1.03
C THR A 48 39.00 11.51 -1.01
N LYS A 49 39.67 11.48 -2.17
CA LYS A 49 41.00 10.88 -2.31
C LYS A 49 42.03 11.63 -1.46
N LYS A 50 42.08 12.97 -1.58
CA LYS A 50 42.99 13.81 -0.79
C LYS A 50 42.76 13.66 0.71
N LEU A 51 41.51 13.53 1.15
CA LEU A 51 41.20 13.36 2.57
C LEU A 51 41.66 12.00 3.11
N LYS A 52 41.45 10.93 2.33
CA LYS A 52 41.95 9.58 2.66
C LYS A 52 43.48 9.55 2.73
N GLU A 53 44.17 10.09 1.72
CA GLU A 53 45.63 10.12 1.65
C GLU A 53 46.28 10.87 2.83
N ASN A 54 45.58 11.88 3.37
CA ASN A 54 46.06 12.67 4.50
C ASN A 54 45.47 12.20 5.85
N ASN A 55 44.84 11.01 5.91
CA ASN A 55 44.29 10.41 7.14
C ASN A 55 43.35 11.34 7.91
N VAL A 56 42.50 12.06 7.19
CA VAL A 56 41.40 12.83 7.80
C VAL A 56 40.36 11.85 8.33
N LYS A 57 39.93 12.06 9.58
CA LYS A 57 38.90 11.28 10.25
C LYS A 57 37.92 12.22 10.94
N MET A 58 36.65 11.85 10.99
CA MET A 58 35.57 12.59 11.64
C MET A 58 34.74 11.63 12.47
N GLY A 59 34.42 11.98 13.72
CA GLY A 59 33.57 11.17 14.57
C GLY A 59 32.08 11.43 14.34
N ALA A 60 31.24 10.63 14.99
CA ALA A 60 29.79 10.79 15.02
C ALA A 60 29.31 12.06 15.73
N GLY A 61 30.20 12.86 16.31
CA GLY A 61 29.86 14.05 17.10
C GLY A 61 29.48 13.68 18.53
N ILE A 62 28.52 14.38 19.13
CA ILE A 62 28.06 14.11 20.50
C ILE A 62 26.71 13.39 20.49
N GLU A 63 26.45 12.61 21.53
CA GLU A 63 25.09 12.13 21.82
C GLU A 63 24.20 13.28 22.32
N ALA A 64 22.91 13.23 21.97
CA ALA A 64 21.92 14.25 22.32
C ALA A 64 21.90 14.58 23.81
N LYS A 65 22.04 13.57 24.68
CA LYS A 65 22.08 13.73 26.15
C LYS A 65 23.24 14.58 26.68
N ASN A 66 24.29 14.80 25.87
CA ASN A 66 25.46 15.61 26.23
C ASN A 66 25.39 17.05 25.66
N ALA A 67 24.34 17.38 24.90
CA ALA A 67 24.15 18.71 24.30
C ALA A 67 24.00 19.81 25.37
N ASP A 68 23.25 19.52 26.44
CA ASP A 68 22.99 20.48 27.53
C ASP A 68 24.25 20.92 28.26
N ALA A 69 25.20 20.01 28.46
CA ALA A 69 26.48 20.31 29.08
C ALA A 69 27.31 21.26 28.22
N ILE A 70 27.23 21.13 26.89
CA ILE A 70 27.94 22.01 25.94
C ILE A 70 27.27 23.38 25.86
N ILE A 71 25.94 23.43 25.91
CA ILE A 71 25.18 24.69 25.93
C ILE A 71 25.47 25.48 27.20
N ALA A 72 25.55 24.79 28.34
CA ALA A 72 25.99 25.38 29.59
C ALA A 72 27.44 25.85 29.50
N ALA A 73 28.36 25.05 28.94
CA ALA A 73 29.77 25.42 28.77
C ALA A 73 29.98 26.60 27.80
N LEU A 74 29.13 26.74 26.78
CA LEU A 74 29.13 27.86 25.84
C LEU A 74 28.41 29.11 26.38
N GLY A 75 27.76 28.99 27.54
CA GLY A 75 27.03 30.09 28.17
C GLY A 75 25.81 30.52 27.35
N PHE A 76 25.07 29.56 26.77
CA PHE A 76 23.83 29.81 26.03
C PHE A 76 22.57 29.41 26.80
N SER A 77 22.70 28.86 28.02
CA SER A 77 21.55 28.40 28.81
C SER A 77 20.44 29.45 28.99
N ASP A 78 20.79 30.71 29.26
CA ASP A 78 19.79 31.78 29.44
C ASP A 78 19.14 32.22 28.12
N ILE A 79 19.87 32.08 27.01
CA ILE A 79 19.38 32.47 25.68
C ILE A 79 18.48 31.37 25.11
N VAL A 80 18.84 30.10 25.31
CA VAL A 80 17.99 28.94 24.99
C VAL A 80 16.68 29.01 25.77
N LYS A 81 16.73 29.34 27.08
CA LYS A 81 15.54 29.44 27.92
C LYS A 81 14.59 30.59 27.56
N ASN A 82 15.13 31.73 27.14
CA ASN A 82 14.35 32.95 26.92
C ASN A 82 14.13 33.28 25.44
N GLY A 83 14.77 32.55 24.52
CA GLY A 83 14.79 32.72 23.07
C GLY A 83 13.48 32.41 22.34
N ASP A 84 13.43 32.72 21.03
CA ASP A 84 12.39 32.18 20.15
C ASP A 84 12.51 30.66 20.10
N LYS A 85 11.44 29.97 20.51
CA LYS A 85 11.45 28.52 20.74
C LYS A 85 11.71 27.71 19.47
N ALA A 86 11.24 28.15 18.30
CA ALA A 86 11.47 27.45 17.05
C ALA A 86 12.94 27.58 16.61
N VAL A 87 13.52 28.77 16.79
CA VAL A 87 14.95 29.02 16.51
C VAL A 87 15.84 28.23 17.47
N THR A 88 15.47 28.21 18.76
CA THR A 88 16.17 27.41 19.78
C THR A 88 16.10 25.92 19.46
N GLY A 89 14.94 25.37 19.08
CA GLY A 89 14.79 23.96 18.69
C GLY A 89 15.65 23.57 17.48
N ALA A 90 15.70 24.43 16.44
CA ALA A 90 16.58 24.24 15.28
C ALA A 90 18.05 24.17 15.69
N PHE A 91 18.44 25.07 16.59
CA PHE A 91 19.79 25.15 17.12
C PHE A 91 20.18 23.88 17.89
N MET A 92 19.33 23.43 18.82
CA MET A 92 19.55 22.21 19.61
C MET A 92 19.76 20.99 18.72
N SER A 93 18.85 20.81 17.76
CA SER A 93 18.82 19.65 16.86
C SER A 93 20.05 19.59 15.94
N SER A 94 20.62 20.73 15.59
CA SER A 94 21.76 20.80 14.66
C SER A 94 23.13 20.85 15.36
N LEU A 95 23.18 20.84 16.70
CA LEU A 95 24.43 20.95 17.47
C LEU A 95 25.41 19.79 17.18
N ARG A 96 24.89 18.59 16.97
CA ARG A 96 25.68 17.42 16.57
C ARG A 96 26.39 17.67 15.25
N THR A 97 25.65 18.12 14.25
CA THR A 97 26.19 18.45 12.94
C THR A 97 27.23 19.57 13.03
N TYR A 98 27.00 20.57 13.87
CA TYR A 98 27.98 21.62 14.12
C TYR A 98 29.34 21.07 14.60
N ILE A 99 29.32 20.11 15.53
CA ILE A 99 30.54 19.48 16.03
C ILE A 99 31.23 18.65 14.95
N MET A 100 30.46 17.89 14.17
CA MET A 100 30.97 17.12 13.03
C MET A 100 31.62 18.03 11.98
N SER A 101 30.98 19.14 11.62
CA SER A 101 31.51 20.15 10.71
C SER A 101 32.82 20.74 11.22
N ASN A 102 32.88 21.09 12.51
CA ASN A 102 34.09 21.61 13.14
C ASN A 102 35.22 20.57 13.12
N GLN A 103 34.93 19.30 13.44
CA GLN A 103 35.90 18.22 13.37
C GLN A 103 36.44 18.06 11.94
N LEU A 104 35.56 17.99 10.95
CA LEU A 104 35.95 17.81 9.55
C LEU A 104 36.86 18.95 9.07
N VAL A 105 36.44 20.21 9.23
CA VAL A 105 37.21 21.36 8.72
C VAL A 105 38.52 21.54 9.49
N THR A 106 38.53 21.28 10.80
CA THR A 106 39.76 21.32 11.61
C THR A 106 40.76 20.25 11.18
N GLN A 107 40.30 19.03 10.96
CA GLN A 107 41.15 17.93 10.49
C GLN A 107 41.72 18.24 9.10
N ILE A 108 40.93 18.85 8.22
CA ILE A 108 41.41 19.30 6.91
C ILE A 108 42.47 20.38 7.05
N ALA A 109 42.21 21.41 7.87
CA ALA A 109 43.15 22.51 8.07
C ALA A 109 44.49 22.05 8.67
N GLN A 110 44.48 21.01 9.51
CA GLN A 110 45.66 20.47 10.18
C GLN A 110 46.43 19.46 9.34
N LYS A 111 45.73 18.61 8.57
CA LYS A 111 46.35 17.45 7.92
C LYS A 111 46.51 17.60 6.42
N VAL A 112 45.72 18.44 5.75
CA VAL A 112 45.76 18.58 4.28
C VAL A 112 46.64 19.79 3.91
N PRO A 113 47.77 19.59 3.21
CA PRO A 113 48.66 20.68 2.83
C PRO A 113 47.94 21.75 1.98
N GLY A 114 48.23 23.03 2.27
CA GLY A 114 47.64 24.17 1.55
C GLY A 114 46.29 24.66 2.09
N PHE A 115 45.69 23.96 3.06
CA PHE A 115 44.39 24.32 3.65
C PHE A 115 44.49 24.94 5.06
N GLY A 116 45.69 25.22 5.56
CA GLY A 116 45.87 25.84 6.89
C GLY A 116 45.17 27.20 7.05
N TRP A 117 44.94 27.92 5.95
CA TRP A 117 44.18 29.17 5.95
C TRP A 117 42.71 29.01 6.42
N LEU A 118 42.14 27.80 6.32
CA LEU A 118 40.78 27.51 6.79
C LEU A 118 40.64 27.87 8.27
N TYR A 119 41.65 27.56 9.08
CA TYR A 119 41.62 27.86 10.51
C TYR A 119 41.46 29.37 10.76
N SER A 120 42.26 30.20 10.10
CA SER A 120 42.15 31.66 10.19
C SER A 120 40.83 32.18 9.64
N LYS A 121 40.27 31.56 8.59
CA LYS A 121 38.97 31.94 8.03
C LYS A 121 37.82 31.63 9.00
N LEU A 122 37.86 30.46 9.64
CA LEU A 122 36.87 30.08 10.65
C LEU A 122 36.94 30.98 11.89
N GLN A 123 38.15 31.30 12.37
CA GLN A 123 38.33 32.25 13.46
C GLN A 123 37.81 33.64 13.10
N TRP A 124 38.07 34.11 11.87
CA TRP A 124 37.50 35.36 11.39
C TRP A 124 35.97 35.32 11.37
N GLN A 125 35.37 34.24 10.87
CA GLN A 125 33.90 34.05 10.90
C GLN A 125 33.37 34.09 12.34
N ALA A 126 34.01 33.39 13.27
CA ALA A 126 33.63 33.38 14.69
C ALA A 126 33.79 34.74 15.37
N SER A 127 34.73 35.58 14.92
CA SER A 127 34.90 36.95 15.43
C SER A 127 33.85 37.94 14.91
N LYS A 128 33.26 37.65 13.75
CA LYS A 128 32.22 38.47 13.12
C LYS A 128 30.82 38.04 13.54
N TRP A 129 30.69 36.80 13.99
CA TRP A 129 29.41 36.20 14.31
C TRP A 129 29.57 35.14 15.40
N ASN A 130 28.81 35.33 16.48
CA ASN A 130 28.73 34.37 17.58
C ASN A 130 27.37 33.67 17.50
N LEU A 131 27.32 32.45 18.00
CA LEU A 131 26.14 31.63 18.07
C LEU A 131 24.99 32.28 18.91
N ARG A 132 25.32 33.27 19.76
CA ARG A 132 24.32 34.14 20.43
C ARG A 132 23.50 35.00 19.47
N ASP A 133 24.08 35.37 18.33
CA ASP A 133 23.45 36.28 17.37
C ASP A 133 22.33 35.58 16.58
N LEU A 134 22.37 34.24 16.46
CA LEU A 134 21.26 33.43 15.93
C LEU A 134 20.00 33.52 16.77
N LEU A 135 20.18 33.57 18.08
CA LEU A 135 19.11 33.45 19.06
C LEU A 135 18.58 34.85 19.47
N ASN A 136 18.82 35.87 18.65
CA ASN A 136 18.42 37.25 18.93
C ASN A 136 16.90 37.41 18.83
N LEU A 137 16.28 37.71 19.98
CA LEU A 137 14.84 37.82 20.25
C LEU A 137 14.06 38.73 19.29
N ASN A 138 14.72 39.69 18.65
CA ASN A 138 14.05 40.71 17.83
C ASN A 138 13.95 40.36 16.33
N LYS A 139 14.49 39.21 15.88
CA LYS A 139 14.57 38.85 14.45
C LYS A 139 14.21 37.39 14.09
N GLY A 140 13.76 36.56 15.03
CA GLY A 140 13.14 35.23 14.83
C GLY A 140 13.51 34.48 13.53
N LYS A 141 12.50 34.20 12.68
CA LYS A 141 12.65 33.48 11.40
C LYS A 141 13.57 34.17 10.38
N GLN A 142 13.66 35.50 10.41
CA GLN A 142 14.57 36.26 9.54
C GLN A 142 16.03 35.92 9.85
N ALA A 143 16.37 35.68 11.13
CA ALA A 143 17.72 35.30 11.54
C ALA A 143 18.15 33.92 11.02
N LEU A 144 17.21 32.97 10.89
CA LEU A 144 17.44 31.66 10.26
C LEU A 144 17.53 31.73 8.73
N ALA A 145 16.81 32.66 8.13
CA ALA A 145 16.74 32.83 6.68
C ALA A 145 17.95 33.61 6.13
N GLU A 146 18.55 34.49 6.92
CA GLU A 146 19.78 35.21 6.59
C GLU A 146 21.01 34.27 6.66
N ASN A 147 21.19 33.40 5.66
CA ASN A 147 22.35 32.50 5.48
C ASN A 147 23.70 33.17 5.82
N ALA A 148 23.88 34.40 5.31
CA ALA A 148 25.15 35.12 5.30
C ALA A 148 25.03 36.66 5.36
N ALA A 149 23.90 37.29 4.96
CA ALA A 149 23.86 38.76 4.81
C ALA A 149 23.59 39.57 6.05
N GLY A 150 23.17 38.97 7.17
CA GLY A 150 23.08 39.75 8.39
C GLY A 150 24.43 40.38 8.75
N TRP A 151 25.54 39.78 8.31
CA TRP A 151 26.84 39.92 8.98
C TRP A 151 28.06 39.98 8.04
N LEU A 152 27.95 39.51 6.79
CA LEU A 152 29.00 39.63 5.77
C LEU A 152 28.84 40.93 4.97
N GLY A 153 29.95 41.65 4.76
CA GLY A 153 29.99 42.74 3.80
C GLY A 153 29.66 42.25 2.38
N LYS A 154 29.24 43.15 1.50
CA LYS A 154 28.80 42.83 0.12
C LYS A 154 29.82 42.03 -0.70
N ASN A 155 31.10 42.11 -0.35
CA ASN A 155 32.22 41.45 -1.01
C ASN A 155 32.86 40.31 -0.18
N ASP A 156 32.36 40.05 1.03
CA ASP A 156 32.88 38.99 1.89
C ASP A 156 32.25 37.63 1.55
N TRP A 157 32.86 36.56 2.06
CA TRP A 157 32.44 35.18 1.87
C TRP A 157 32.63 34.37 3.16
N SER A 158 31.95 33.23 3.27
CA SER A 158 32.08 32.31 4.39
C SER A 158 32.23 30.86 3.93
N VAL A 159 32.78 30.03 4.81
CA VAL A 159 32.91 28.58 4.66
C VAL A 159 31.88 27.89 5.54
N SER A 160 31.36 26.78 5.03
CA SER A 160 30.25 26.04 5.59
C SER A 160 30.36 24.55 5.23
N VAL A 161 29.65 23.66 5.92
CA VAL A 161 29.65 22.22 5.64
C VAL A 161 28.23 21.71 5.57
N THR A 162 27.90 21.00 4.49
CA THR A 162 26.63 20.27 4.35
C THR A 162 26.91 18.77 4.35
N PHE A 163 26.17 18.04 5.18
CA PHE A 163 26.10 16.58 5.14
C PHE A 163 24.89 16.14 4.32
N LEU A 164 25.05 15.09 3.51
CA LEU A 164 24.02 14.59 2.60
C LEU A 164 23.84 13.08 2.79
N ASN A 165 22.61 12.61 2.55
CA ASN A 165 22.31 11.17 2.47
C ASN A 165 22.67 10.58 1.08
N ASP A 166 22.36 9.31 0.87
CA ASP A 166 22.62 8.60 -0.39
C ASP A 166 21.87 9.20 -1.60
N GLU A 167 20.77 9.91 -1.36
CA GLU A 167 19.94 10.58 -2.36
C GLU A 167 20.40 12.01 -2.66
N LEU A 168 21.53 12.45 -2.08
CA LEU A 168 22.10 13.80 -2.21
C LEU A 168 21.18 14.92 -1.71
N VAL A 169 20.25 14.59 -0.81
CA VAL A 169 19.49 15.58 -0.03
C VAL A 169 20.12 15.78 1.34
N GLY A 170 19.73 16.84 2.06
CA GLY A 170 20.24 17.14 3.39
C GLY A 170 20.15 15.92 4.32
N TRP A 171 21.22 15.67 5.09
CA TRP A 171 21.22 14.56 6.05
C TRP A 171 20.26 14.85 7.21
N THR A 172 19.20 14.05 7.33
CA THR A 172 18.12 14.24 8.29
C THR A 172 18.03 13.16 9.36
N ASN A 173 18.66 11.99 9.16
CA ASN A 173 18.55 10.85 10.08
C ASN A 173 19.84 10.67 10.91
N PRO A 174 19.86 11.05 12.20
CA PRO A 174 21.04 10.90 13.05
C PRO A 174 21.43 9.44 13.34
N LYS A 175 20.56 8.45 13.08
CA LYS A 175 20.83 7.03 13.28
C LYS A 175 21.62 6.40 12.13
N LYS A 176 21.59 7.00 10.94
CA LYS A 176 22.36 6.55 9.77
C LYS A 176 23.51 7.54 9.54
N ALA A 177 24.73 7.03 9.30
CA ALA A 177 25.84 7.91 8.91
C ALA A 177 25.48 8.76 7.68
N PRO A 178 25.91 10.03 7.62
CA PRO A 178 25.86 10.77 6.38
C PRO A 178 26.71 10.08 5.32
N ALA A 179 26.20 9.99 4.10
CA ALA A 179 26.89 9.35 3.00
C ALA A 179 27.97 10.26 2.39
N TYR A 180 27.65 11.54 2.28
CA TYR A 180 28.52 12.55 1.70
C TYR A 180 28.62 13.80 2.58
N ALA A 181 29.72 14.53 2.46
CA ALA A 181 29.87 15.90 2.91
C ALA A 181 30.30 16.81 1.76
N ARG A 182 30.06 18.11 1.86
CA ARG A 182 30.70 19.12 1.02
C ARG A 182 31.02 20.37 1.83
N ILE A 183 32.12 21.02 1.47
CA ILE A 183 32.52 22.30 2.03
C ILE A 183 32.08 23.40 1.10
N ASN A 184 31.16 24.23 1.56
CA ASN A 184 30.50 25.28 0.78
C ASN A 184 31.23 26.61 0.89
N ILE A 185 31.09 27.42 -0.17
CA ILE A 185 31.43 28.83 -0.21
C ILE A 185 30.14 29.62 -0.36
N ASN A 186 29.91 30.51 0.60
CA ASN A 186 28.70 31.32 0.68
C ASN A 186 28.99 32.80 0.50
N ARG A 187 28.02 33.52 -0.04
CA ARG A 187 28.00 34.97 -0.14
C ARG A 187 26.71 35.55 0.44
N SER A 188 26.77 36.84 0.74
CA SER A 188 25.70 37.61 1.38
C SER A 188 24.39 37.61 0.56
N ILE A 189 23.30 37.12 1.16
CA ILE A 189 21.90 37.28 0.68
C ILE A 189 21.00 37.95 1.73
N LYS A 190 20.43 39.12 1.42
CA LYS A 190 19.57 39.87 2.35
C LYS A 190 18.14 39.35 2.27
N VAL A 191 17.48 39.27 3.41
CA VAL A 191 16.17 38.62 3.54
C VAL A 191 15.19 39.54 4.27
N ASN A 192 13.94 39.54 3.82
CA ASN A 192 12.84 40.26 4.45
C ASN A 192 12.31 39.51 5.68
N SER A 193 11.42 40.12 6.45
CA SER A 193 10.83 39.51 7.65
C SER A 193 10.05 38.22 7.37
N ASP A 194 9.56 38.04 6.14
CA ASP A 194 8.81 36.87 5.67
C ASP A 194 9.70 35.78 5.06
N THR A 195 11.03 35.88 5.19
CA THR A 195 12.04 34.97 4.63
C THR A 195 12.24 35.07 3.10
N SER A 196 11.58 36.02 2.42
CA SER A 196 11.80 36.29 0.99
C SER A 196 13.14 37.00 0.73
N VAL A 197 13.80 36.67 -0.38
CA VAL A 197 15.11 37.23 -0.74
C VAL A 197 14.98 38.64 -1.32
N ASP A 198 15.67 39.61 -0.70
CA ASP A 198 15.86 40.95 -1.24
C ASP A 198 17.00 40.94 -2.28
N VAL A 199 16.62 40.77 -3.54
CA VAL A 199 17.55 40.67 -4.68
C VAL A 199 18.44 41.90 -4.82
N LYS A 200 17.94 43.10 -4.49
CA LYS A 200 18.67 44.36 -4.70
C LYS A 200 19.86 44.51 -3.76
N ASN A 201 19.68 44.06 -2.53
CA ASN A 201 20.69 44.15 -1.48
C ASN A 201 21.53 42.88 -1.32
N SER A 202 21.19 41.82 -2.04
CA SER A 202 21.96 40.57 -2.09
C SER A 202 23.15 40.65 -3.06
N THR A 203 24.16 39.81 -2.85
CA THR A 203 25.29 39.71 -3.78
C THR A 203 24.87 39.04 -5.08
N VAL A 204 25.25 39.65 -6.22
CA VAL A 204 24.97 39.10 -7.56
C VAL A 204 25.63 37.73 -7.71
N GLY A 205 24.86 36.74 -8.16
CA GLY A 205 25.30 35.34 -8.30
C GLY A 205 25.17 34.50 -7.02
N ALA A 206 24.73 35.10 -5.91
CA ALA A 206 24.37 34.37 -4.68
C ALA A 206 22.87 34.03 -4.63
N VAL A 207 22.05 34.70 -5.46
CA VAL A 207 20.60 34.47 -5.55
C VAL A 207 20.32 33.44 -6.64
N TRP A 208 19.65 32.37 -6.26
CA TRP A 208 19.26 31.27 -7.12
C TRP A 208 17.80 31.36 -7.52
N LYS A 209 17.50 30.85 -8.71
CA LYS A 209 16.15 30.76 -9.28
C LYS A 209 15.88 29.32 -9.68
N GLU A 210 14.63 28.91 -9.57
CA GLU A 210 14.17 27.61 -10.06
C GLU A 210 14.27 27.54 -11.59
N PRO A 211 14.89 26.49 -12.16
CA PRO A 211 15.10 26.39 -13.61
C PRO A 211 13.81 26.36 -14.44
N LYS A 212 12.68 25.93 -13.86
CA LYS A 212 11.42 25.70 -14.59
C LYS A 212 10.53 26.93 -14.71
N ASN A 213 10.57 27.85 -13.74
CA ASN A 213 9.61 28.95 -13.61
C ASN A 213 10.26 30.31 -13.26
N ASP A 214 11.60 30.37 -13.13
CA ASP A 214 12.36 31.56 -12.72
C ASP A 214 11.96 32.16 -11.36
N LYS A 215 11.18 31.44 -10.56
CA LYS A 215 10.80 31.84 -9.20
C LYS A 215 12.03 31.79 -8.31
N ILE A 216 12.13 32.74 -7.37
CA ILE A 216 13.16 32.75 -6.34
C ILE A 216 12.59 32.00 -5.13
N PRO A 217 13.14 30.82 -4.75
CA PRO A 217 12.76 30.13 -3.53
C PRO A 217 12.99 31.01 -2.29
N LEU A 218 12.27 30.75 -1.20
CA LEU A 218 12.54 31.42 0.07
C LEU A 218 13.95 31.08 0.54
N ALA A 219 14.55 31.93 1.37
CA ALA A 219 15.94 31.73 1.78
C ALA A 219 16.17 30.48 2.64
N VAL A 220 15.10 29.94 3.23
CA VAL A 220 15.09 28.70 4.03
C VAL A 220 14.81 27.44 3.19
N ASP A 221 14.35 27.60 1.95
CA ASP A 221 13.96 26.45 1.13
C ASP A 221 15.18 25.81 0.45
N PRO A 222 15.31 24.48 0.51
CA PRO A 222 16.32 23.76 -0.25
C PRO A 222 16.08 23.88 -1.75
N ILE A 223 17.15 24.03 -2.51
CA ILE A 223 17.14 24.13 -3.97
C ILE A 223 17.63 22.81 -4.54
N SER A 224 16.70 21.97 -4.96
CA SER A 224 16.95 20.59 -5.40
C SER A 224 17.54 20.47 -6.81
N SER A 225 17.37 21.51 -7.64
CA SER A 225 17.88 21.51 -9.01
C SER A 225 18.55 22.83 -9.35
N SER A 226 19.85 22.79 -9.63
CA SER A 226 20.60 23.92 -10.14
C SER A 226 20.95 23.67 -11.61
N SER A 227 20.59 24.59 -12.50
CA SER A 227 20.96 24.55 -13.92
C SER A 227 22.41 25.01 -14.18
N ASN A 228 23.13 25.44 -13.14
CA ASN A 228 24.51 25.87 -13.28
C ASN A 228 25.45 24.66 -13.26
N THR A 229 26.23 24.52 -14.33
CA THR A 229 27.22 23.43 -14.52
C THR A 229 28.19 23.23 -13.34
N GLN A 230 28.46 24.28 -12.54
CA GLN A 230 29.33 24.17 -11.37
C GLN A 230 28.67 23.50 -10.15
N THR A 231 27.34 23.39 -10.15
CA THR A 231 26.53 23.06 -8.97
C THR A 231 25.51 21.95 -9.21
N GLU A 232 25.23 21.59 -10.47
CA GLU A 232 24.26 20.55 -10.89
C GLU A 232 24.52 19.15 -10.27
N LYS A 233 25.77 18.80 -9.97
CA LYS A 233 26.14 17.49 -9.38
C LYS A 233 26.57 17.56 -7.92
N ARG A 234 26.09 18.59 -7.19
CA ARG A 234 26.47 18.82 -5.79
C ARG A 234 25.40 18.43 -4.78
N GLY A 235 24.28 17.87 -5.23
CA GLY A 235 23.10 17.66 -4.37
C GLY A 235 22.34 18.97 -4.13
N VAL A 236 21.38 18.93 -3.20
CA VAL A 236 20.54 20.09 -2.82
C VAL A 236 21.40 21.29 -2.39
N ILE A 237 21.13 22.51 -2.87
CA ILE A 237 21.81 23.78 -2.49
C ILE A 237 20.83 24.77 -1.83
N TYR A 238 21.22 26.03 -1.64
CA TYR A 238 20.43 27.06 -0.94
C TYR A 238 20.75 28.48 -1.44
N GLN A 239 19.89 29.44 -1.10
CA GLN A 239 20.12 30.85 -1.39
C GLN A 239 21.38 31.34 -0.68
N GLY A 240 22.35 31.89 -1.42
CA GLY A 240 23.65 32.35 -0.93
C GLY A 240 24.80 31.38 -1.20
N PHE A 241 24.51 30.15 -1.60
CA PHE A 241 25.52 29.20 -2.10
C PHE A 241 26.17 29.74 -3.37
N THR A 242 27.49 29.62 -3.52
CA THR A 242 28.18 30.04 -4.74
C THR A 242 29.08 28.98 -5.33
N ASN A 243 29.79 28.21 -4.49
CA ASN A 243 30.67 27.13 -4.94
C ASN A 243 30.90 26.14 -3.79
N SER A 244 31.57 25.02 -4.06
CA SER A 244 31.93 24.03 -3.04
C SER A 244 33.15 23.18 -3.42
N SER A 245 33.62 22.39 -2.46
CA SER A 245 34.41 21.19 -2.74
C SER A 245 33.66 20.20 -3.63
N THR A 246 34.37 19.17 -4.10
CA THR A 246 33.66 17.98 -4.60
C THR A 246 32.90 17.28 -3.47
N LEU A 247 31.92 16.44 -3.83
CA LEU A 247 31.24 15.60 -2.86
C LEU A 247 32.26 14.64 -2.24
N ILE A 248 32.39 14.73 -0.92
CA ILE A 248 33.30 13.92 -0.12
C ILE A 248 32.51 12.72 0.40
N GLU A 249 32.73 11.55 -0.17
CA GLU A 249 32.26 10.27 0.40
C GLU A 249 32.82 10.04 1.81
N LEU A 250 31.94 9.76 2.77
CA LEU A 250 32.29 9.66 4.18
C LEU A 250 32.55 8.23 4.68
N ALA A 251 32.21 7.19 3.91
CA ALA A 251 32.28 5.78 4.34
C ALA A 251 33.64 5.29 4.90
N ASN A 252 34.74 6.01 4.64
CA ASN A 252 36.09 5.67 5.13
C ASN A 252 36.76 6.81 5.92
N ILE A 253 36.02 7.89 6.18
CA ILE A 253 36.47 9.08 6.91
C ILE A 253 35.66 9.18 8.21
N PHE A 254 34.40 8.77 8.18
CA PHE A 254 33.49 8.77 9.31
C PHE A 254 33.73 7.56 10.22
N ASP A 255 33.85 7.83 11.52
CA ASP A 255 33.94 6.84 12.57
C ASP A 255 32.71 6.95 13.45
N GLU A 256 31.76 6.02 13.26
CA GLU A 256 30.52 5.96 14.03
C GLU A 256 30.75 5.76 15.53
N THR A 257 31.89 5.19 15.92
CA THR A 257 32.19 4.86 17.31
C THR A 257 32.81 6.03 18.08
N ASP A 258 33.34 7.04 17.39
CA ASP A 258 33.93 8.22 18.01
C ASP A 258 32.85 9.27 18.31
N THR A 259 32.30 9.21 19.52
CA THR A 259 31.34 10.19 20.05
C THR A 259 31.98 11.29 20.91
N SER A 260 33.31 11.46 20.80
CA SER A 260 34.07 12.34 21.68
C SER A 260 33.97 13.82 21.28
N LEU A 261 34.01 14.70 22.30
CA LEU A 261 34.19 16.14 22.10
C LEU A 261 35.60 16.40 21.57
N PRO A 262 35.77 17.14 20.46
CA PRO A 262 37.10 17.50 19.99
C PRO A 262 37.84 18.35 21.03
N ALA A 263 39.13 18.07 21.23
CA ALA A 263 39.97 18.73 22.25
C ALA A 263 40.21 20.23 22.00
N SER A 264 39.92 20.74 20.80
CA SER A 264 40.03 22.16 20.47
C SER A 264 38.78 22.93 20.89
N ILE A 265 38.97 24.10 21.51
CA ILE A 265 37.91 25.11 21.71
C ILE A 265 37.17 25.29 20.37
N LEU A 266 35.84 25.27 20.42
CA LEU A 266 34.92 25.50 19.31
C LEU A 266 35.24 26.83 18.60
N GLY A 267 36.22 26.81 17.69
CA GLY A 267 36.65 27.95 16.88
C GLY A 267 35.91 28.06 15.55
N TYR A 268 35.09 27.06 15.24
CA TYR A 268 34.11 27.09 14.17
C TYR A 268 32.87 27.82 14.66
N SER A 269 32.40 28.82 13.92
CA SER A 269 31.07 29.40 14.09
C SER A 269 30.34 29.11 12.78
N PRO A 270 29.32 28.23 12.78
CA PRO A 270 28.71 27.73 11.55
C PRO A 270 28.01 28.88 10.83
N SER A 271 28.03 28.98 9.52
CA SER A 271 27.10 29.94 8.88
C SER A 271 25.63 29.58 9.21
N VAL A 272 24.71 30.55 9.16
CA VAL A 272 23.27 30.28 9.33
C VAL A 272 22.78 29.21 8.32
N SER A 273 23.37 29.18 7.12
CA SER A 273 23.11 28.11 6.15
C SER A 273 23.53 26.71 6.62
N ASP A 274 24.47 26.55 7.55
CA ASP A 274 24.82 25.24 8.09
C ASP A 274 23.74 24.70 9.04
N PHE A 275 22.97 25.57 9.70
CA PHE A 275 21.80 25.16 10.47
C PHE A 275 20.69 24.72 9.54
N VAL A 276 20.32 25.54 8.55
CA VAL A 276 19.23 25.23 7.61
C VAL A 276 19.47 23.93 6.81
N ASN A 277 20.71 23.65 6.39
CA ASN A 277 21.01 22.45 5.59
C ASN A 277 21.24 21.17 6.40
N ASN A 278 21.39 21.29 7.72
CA ASN A 278 21.61 20.14 8.61
C ASN A 278 20.63 20.13 9.78
N ILE A 279 19.42 20.68 9.60
CA ILE A 279 18.35 20.52 10.58
C ILE A 279 18.04 19.03 10.65
N LEU A 280 18.61 18.38 11.66
CA LEU A 280 18.26 17.02 12.03
C LEU A 280 16.88 17.08 12.69
N LEU A 281 15.82 17.03 11.88
CA LEU A 281 14.48 16.82 12.41
C LEU A 281 14.33 15.34 12.79
N ASN A 282 14.96 14.95 13.90
CA ASN A 282 14.70 13.66 14.54
C ASN A 282 13.54 13.80 15.52
N SER A 283 12.44 14.33 15.01
CA SER A 283 11.22 14.39 15.78
C SER A 283 10.56 13.02 15.75
N GLN A 284 10.39 12.43 16.93
CA GLN A 284 9.54 11.25 17.10
C GLN A 284 8.10 11.67 17.40
N LEU A 285 7.74 12.96 17.27
CA LEU A 285 6.42 13.49 17.61
C LEU A 285 5.29 12.68 16.98
N ILE A 286 5.38 12.42 15.68
CA ILE A 286 4.33 11.71 14.95
C ILE A 286 4.19 10.26 15.43
N ASN A 287 5.31 9.56 15.58
CA ASN A 287 5.35 8.22 16.15
C ASN A 287 4.82 8.18 17.59
N ARG A 288 5.14 9.19 18.40
CA ARG A 288 4.62 9.36 19.76
C ARG A 288 3.12 9.60 19.75
N ILE A 289 2.60 10.46 18.87
CA ILE A 289 1.15 10.67 18.70
C ILE A 289 0.47 9.35 18.31
N LEU A 290 1.02 8.61 17.34
CA LEU A 290 0.48 7.32 16.91
C LEU A 290 0.38 6.31 18.07
N LYS A 291 1.36 6.29 18.98
CA LYS A 291 1.34 5.46 20.19
C LYS A 291 0.33 5.96 21.22
N GLU A 292 0.36 7.25 21.54
CA GLU A 292 -0.48 7.87 22.57
C GLU A 292 -1.96 7.84 22.17
N LYS A 293 -2.26 7.83 20.87
CA LYS A 293 -3.60 7.86 20.30
C LYS A 293 -4.06 6.52 19.72
N GLN A 294 -3.47 5.41 20.13
CA GLN A 294 -3.84 4.08 19.65
C GLN A 294 -5.35 3.81 19.74
N GLU A 295 -6.00 4.14 20.86
CA GLU A 295 -7.43 3.88 21.04
C GLU A 295 -8.29 4.78 20.13
N GLU A 296 -7.94 6.06 19.98
CA GLU A 296 -8.62 6.95 19.03
C GLU A 296 -8.47 6.45 17.58
N ILE A 297 -7.30 5.93 17.21
CA ILE A 297 -7.06 5.30 15.90
C ILE A 297 -7.92 4.05 15.74
N LYS A 298 -7.95 3.17 16.75
CA LYS A 298 -8.79 1.96 16.73
C LYS A 298 -10.26 2.30 16.54
N ASP A 299 -10.76 3.26 17.30
CA ASP A 299 -12.15 3.71 17.21
C ASP A 299 -12.44 4.27 15.81
N LYS A 300 -11.54 5.09 15.28
CA LYS A 300 -11.75 5.75 13.99
C LYS A 300 -11.72 4.77 12.83
N VAL A 301 -10.74 3.87 12.80
CA VAL A 301 -10.63 2.82 11.79
C VAL A 301 -11.83 1.87 11.87
N SER A 302 -12.20 1.41 13.07
CA SER A 302 -13.34 0.50 13.25
C SER A 302 -14.67 1.16 12.86
N THR A 303 -14.86 2.43 13.21
CA THR A 303 -16.06 3.21 12.81
C THR A 303 -16.12 3.38 11.30
N ASN A 304 -14.98 3.65 10.66
CA ASN A 304 -14.90 3.76 9.21
C ASN A 304 -15.26 2.45 8.53
N LEU A 305 -14.70 1.33 8.98
CA LEU A 305 -14.99 -0.01 8.45
C LEU A 305 -16.48 -0.38 8.62
N LYS A 306 -17.10 -0.07 9.76
CA LYS A 306 -18.53 -0.33 9.99
C LYS A 306 -19.45 0.53 9.12
N ASN A 307 -19.15 1.83 9.02
CA ASN A 307 -20.02 2.77 8.30
C ASN A 307 -19.81 2.74 6.78
N ASN A 308 -18.59 2.43 6.35
CA ASN A 308 -18.17 2.37 4.97
C ASN A 308 -17.46 1.02 4.76
N GLN A 309 -18.25 -0.04 4.66
CA GLN A 309 -17.73 -1.39 4.44
C GLN A 309 -16.90 -1.45 3.16
N ILE A 310 -15.89 -2.34 3.15
CA ILE A 310 -15.03 -2.61 2.01
C ILE A 310 -15.59 -3.84 1.31
N ILE A 311 -15.92 -3.71 0.03
CA ILE A 311 -16.29 -4.86 -0.78
C ILE A 311 -15.00 -5.51 -1.28
N LEU A 312 -14.71 -6.73 -0.83
CA LEU A 312 -13.62 -7.54 -1.36
C LEU A 312 -14.12 -8.35 -2.56
N SER A 313 -13.52 -8.12 -3.72
CA SER A 313 -13.85 -8.75 -4.99
C SER A 313 -12.59 -8.93 -5.82
N GLU A 314 -12.76 -9.47 -7.02
CA GLU A 314 -11.66 -9.73 -7.95
C GLU A 314 -11.03 -8.47 -8.55
N SER A 315 -11.67 -7.30 -8.42
CA SER A 315 -11.11 -6.01 -8.79
C SER A 315 -10.69 -5.15 -7.60
N THR A 316 -10.72 -5.71 -6.40
CA THR A 316 -10.25 -4.98 -5.23
C THR A 316 -8.77 -4.64 -5.39
N ASP A 317 -8.46 -3.35 -5.28
CA ASP A 317 -7.07 -2.90 -5.18
C ASP A 317 -6.68 -2.79 -3.70
N ILE A 318 -5.58 -3.46 -3.35
CA ILE A 318 -5.03 -3.40 -2.01
C ILE A 318 -4.53 -1.99 -1.67
N PHE A 319 -4.02 -1.23 -2.65
CA PHE A 319 -3.56 0.14 -2.42
C PHE A 319 -4.71 1.07 -2.05
N ASP A 320 -5.90 0.86 -2.61
CA ASP A 320 -7.09 1.61 -2.21
C ASP A 320 -7.48 1.31 -0.75
N ILE A 321 -7.48 0.05 -0.35
CA ILE A 321 -7.73 -0.35 1.05
C ILE A 321 -6.69 0.30 1.98
N GLU A 322 -5.40 0.25 1.61
CA GLU A 322 -4.33 0.90 2.37
C GLU A 322 -4.56 2.40 2.51
N ASN A 323 -4.92 3.09 1.42
CA ASN A 323 -5.21 4.53 1.44
C ASN A 323 -6.41 4.83 2.35
N ARG A 324 -7.45 4.00 2.32
CA ARG A 324 -8.61 4.11 3.23
C ARG A 324 -8.20 4.06 4.68
N MET A 325 -7.43 3.04 5.06
CA MET A 325 -6.97 2.89 6.44
C MET A 325 -6.00 4.01 6.83
N ARG A 326 -5.08 4.37 5.93
CA ARG A 326 -4.06 5.40 6.16
C ARG A 326 -4.68 6.77 6.38
N ASN A 327 -5.71 7.13 5.61
CA ASN A 327 -6.45 8.38 5.77
C ASN A 327 -7.14 8.48 7.16
N GLN A 328 -7.63 7.35 7.71
CA GLN A 328 -8.20 7.33 9.06
C GLN A 328 -7.13 7.57 10.12
N VAL A 329 -6.01 6.84 10.06
CA VAL A 329 -4.85 7.03 10.97
C VAL A 329 -4.35 8.48 10.90
N PHE A 330 -4.23 9.01 9.69
CA PHE A 330 -3.83 10.37 9.42
C PHE A 330 -4.74 11.41 10.05
N SER A 331 -6.06 11.22 9.98
CA SER A 331 -7.01 12.18 10.57
C SER A 331 -6.79 12.40 12.06
N VAL A 332 -6.46 11.31 12.79
CA VAL A 332 -6.15 11.37 14.22
C VAL A 332 -4.86 12.12 14.46
N VAL A 333 -3.79 11.80 13.71
CA VAL A 333 -2.51 12.51 13.83
C VAL A 333 -2.66 14.00 13.52
N PHE A 334 -3.32 14.33 12.42
CA PHE A 334 -3.48 15.71 11.98
C PHE A 334 -4.26 16.54 12.99
N MET A 335 -5.37 16.00 13.51
CA MET A 335 -6.14 16.66 14.55
C MET A 335 -5.32 16.84 15.83
N GLU A 336 -4.57 15.82 16.24
CA GLU A 336 -3.74 15.90 17.44
C GLU A 336 -2.63 16.95 17.27
N LEU A 337 -2.00 17.06 16.10
CA LEU A 337 -1.04 18.14 15.82
C LEU A 337 -1.66 19.54 15.98
N ILE A 338 -2.88 19.74 15.48
CA ILE A 338 -3.61 21.02 15.64
C ILE A 338 -3.91 21.27 17.13
N LYS A 339 -4.41 20.27 17.86
CA LYS A 339 -4.71 20.38 19.29
C LYS A 339 -3.47 20.74 20.10
N ARG A 340 -2.34 20.07 19.88
CA ARG A 340 -1.08 20.32 20.59
C ARG A 340 -0.49 21.68 20.28
N ASN A 341 -0.60 22.15 19.04
CA ASN A 341 -0.11 23.47 18.68
C ASN A 341 -0.92 24.60 19.34
N ASN A 342 -2.23 24.40 19.50
CA ASN A 342 -3.14 25.39 20.08
C ASN A 342 -3.44 25.15 21.58
N LEU A 343 -2.83 24.11 22.19
CA LEU A 343 -3.03 23.71 23.59
C LEU A 343 -4.51 23.50 23.95
N ILE A 344 -5.24 22.77 23.11
CA ILE A 344 -6.68 22.51 23.26
C ILE A 344 -6.91 21.19 23.99
N GLY A 345 -7.81 21.20 24.98
CA GLY A 345 -8.15 20.03 25.78
C GLY A 345 -6.95 19.51 26.59
N ASP A 346 -6.80 18.19 26.64
CA ASP A 346 -5.71 17.52 27.36
C ASP A 346 -4.45 17.30 26.49
N ALA A 347 -4.34 18.02 25.36
CA ALA A 347 -3.25 17.84 24.42
C ALA A 347 -1.90 18.24 25.04
N THR A 348 -0.92 17.33 24.99
CA THR A 348 0.43 17.61 25.47
C THR A 348 1.10 18.65 24.58
N PRO A 349 1.70 19.72 25.12
CA PRO A 349 2.40 20.72 24.31
C PRO A 349 3.45 20.09 23.40
N ILE A 350 3.57 20.61 22.17
CA ILE A 350 4.67 20.22 21.28
C ILE A 350 5.98 20.68 21.93
N GLU A 351 6.88 19.72 22.18
CA GLU A 351 8.22 19.98 22.70
C GLU A 351 9.01 20.87 21.75
N ASP A 352 9.90 21.70 22.29
CA ASP A 352 10.58 22.72 21.50
C ASP A 352 11.43 22.13 20.35
N GLU A 353 11.95 20.92 20.53
CA GLU A 353 12.69 20.17 19.50
C GLU A 353 11.79 19.65 18.37
N ASP A 354 10.51 19.41 18.63
CA ASP A 354 9.55 18.84 17.69
C ASP A 354 8.80 19.90 16.86
N LYS A 355 8.84 21.17 17.27
CA LYS A 355 8.03 22.25 16.66
C LYS A 355 8.26 22.46 15.18
N ILE A 356 9.49 22.26 14.71
CA ILE A 356 9.83 22.47 13.30
C ILE A 356 9.27 21.33 12.45
N GLU A 357 9.38 20.08 12.93
CA GLU A 357 8.78 18.94 12.23
C GLU A 357 7.26 19.06 12.25
N ALA A 358 6.67 19.39 13.40
CA ALA A 358 5.24 19.67 13.48
C ALA A 358 4.82 20.75 12.46
N ALA A 359 5.59 21.84 12.39
CA ALA A 359 5.33 22.96 11.49
C ALA A 359 5.50 22.63 10.01
N ARG A 360 6.30 21.60 9.68
CA ARG A 360 6.46 21.08 8.32
C ARG A 360 5.32 20.14 7.99
N VAL A 361 5.14 19.10 8.81
CA VAL A 361 4.17 18.01 8.60
C VAL A 361 2.75 18.56 8.48
N TRP A 362 2.32 19.43 9.39
CA TRP A 362 0.96 19.97 9.33
C TRP A 362 0.69 20.83 8.08
N SER A 363 1.72 21.45 7.48
CA SER A 363 1.63 22.37 6.35
C SER A 363 1.50 21.56 5.08
N GLU A 364 2.28 20.49 4.98
CA GLU A 364 2.10 19.44 3.98
C GLU A 364 0.68 18.84 4.06
N PHE A 365 0.20 18.53 5.26
CA PHE A 365 -1.13 17.96 5.48
C PHE A 365 -2.25 18.90 5.04
N PHE A 366 -2.21 20.18 5.44
CA PHE A 366 -3.16 21.18 4.96
C PHE A 366 -3.08 21.35 3.43
N ALA A 367 -1.87 21.42 2.87
CA ALA A 367 -1.69 21.58 1.42
C ALA A 367 -2.31 20.40 0.65
N GLN A 368 -2.06 19.17 1.07
CA GLN A 368 -2.63 17.97 0.46
C GLN A 368 -4.16 17.94 0.61
N LEU A 369 -4.69 18.23 1.80
CA LEU A 369 -6.13 18.28 2.04
C LEU A 369 -6.82 19.31 1.13
N ILE A 370 -6.28 20.53 1.05
CA ILE A 370 -6.80 21.61 0.21
C ILE A 370 -6.69 21.27 -1.28
N GLU A 371 -5.52 20.80 -1.74
CA GLU A 371 -5.29 20.48 -3.16
C GLU A 371 -6.18 19.33 -3.62
N ASN A 372 -6.25 18.24 -2.84
CA ASN A 372 -7.08 17.09 -3.15
C ASN A 372 -8.57 17.47 -3.14
N THR A 373 -9.02 18.27 -2.16
CA THR A 373 -10.42 18.77 -2.13
C THR A 373 -10.75 19.56 -3.39
N LYS A 374 -9.86 20.46 -3.85
CA LYS A 374 -10.03 21.20 -5.11
C LYS A 374 -10.16 20.28 -6.32
N MET A 375 -9.34 19.23 -6.39
CA MET A 375 -9.41 18.24 -7.47
C MET A 375 -10.77 17.52 -7.46
N ILE A 376 -11.25 17.11 -6.28
CA ILE A 376 -12.53 16.40 -6.13
C ILE A 376 -13.70 17.28 -6.59
N ILE A 377 -13.76 18.53 -6.14
CA ILE A 377 -14.80 19.51 -6.51
C ILE A 377 -14.93 19.65 -8.04
N ASN A 378 -13.82 19.56 -8.78
CA ASN A 378 -13.82 19.71 -10.23
C ASN A 378 -14.40 18.50 -10.98
N ILE A 379 -14.45 17.32 -10.34
CA ILE A 379 -14.89 16.07 -10.97
C ILE A 379 -16.28 15.66 -10.48
N VAL A 380 -16.62 15.96 -9.22
CA VAL A 380 -17.95 15.69 -8.67
C VAL A 380 -19.03 16.42 -9.47
N LYS A 381 -20.02 15.66 -9.94
CA LYS A 381 -21.17 16.15 -10.72
C LYS A 381 -22.40 16.47 -9.87
N ASP A 382 -22.45 15.97 -8.64
CA ASP A 382 -23.53 16.23 -7.69
C ASP A 382 -23.39 17.65 -7.10
N ASP A 383 -24.35 18.53 -7.37
CA ASP A 383 -24.27 19.95 -6.98
C ASP A 383 -24.31 20.15 -5.45
N GLU A 384 -25.04 19.31 -4.70
CA GLU A 384 -25.14 19.42 -3.24
C GLU A 384 -23.83 18.99 -2.58
N LEU A 385 -23.28 17.85 -2.98
CA LEU A 385 -21.98 17.37 -2.52
C LEU A 385 -20.87 18.35 -2.91
N LYS A 386 -20.92 18.90 -4.13
CA LYS A 386 -19.97 19.90 -4.59
C LYS A 386 -19.99 21.15 -3.72
N GLN A 387 -21.18 21.64 -3.33
CA GLN A 387 -21.29 22.78 -2.42
C GLN A 387 -20.72 22.44 -1.03
N LYS A 388 -21.06 21.27 -0.47
CA LYS A 388 -20.48 20.82 0.82
C LYS A 388 -18.96 20.75 0.80
N LEU A 389 -18.38 20.27 -0.31
CA LEU A 389 -16.92 20.23 -0.49
C LEU A 389 -16.31 21.62 -0.67
N GLN A 390 -17.01 22.58 -1.27
CA GLN A 390 -16.57 23.98 -1.33
C GLN A 390 -16.57 24.63 0.07
N ASP A 391 -17.58 24.32 0.89
CA ASP A 391 -17.64 24.76 2.27
C ASP A 391 -16.48 24.13 3.08
N ASP A 392 -16.18 22.85 2.87
CA ASP A 392 -15.04 22.17 3.47
C ASP A 392 -13.71 22.79 3.05
N LEU A 393 -13.53 23.07 1.76
CA LEU A 393 -12.33 23.72 1.23
C LEU A 393 -12.08 25.09 1.88
N THR A 394 -13.13 25.88 2.03
CA THR A 394 -13.08 27.19 2.68
C THR A 394 -12.68 27.04 4.14
N TYR A 395 -13.36 26.12 4.85
CA TYR A 395 -13.06 25.81 6.24
C TYR A 395 -11.62 25.32 6.45
N TYR A 396 -11.09 24.45 5.59
CA TYR A 396 -9.68 24.00 5.70
C TYR A 396 -8.68 25.13 5.50
N SER A 397 -8.98 26.06 4.57
CA SER A 397 -8.12 27.22 4.32
C SER A 397 -8.13 28.18 5.51
N GLU A 398 -9.30 28.46 6.08
CA GLU A 398 -9.44 29.29 7.29
C GLU A 398 -8.78 28.63 8.51
N LEU A 399 -8.95 27.32 8.67
CA LEU A 399 -8.33 26.56 9.75
C LEU A 399 -6.81 26.57 9.64
N GLN A 400 -6.25 26.45 8.41
CA GLN A 400 -4.81 26.58 8.17
C GLN A 400 -4.27 27.93 8.67
N ASP A 401 -4.95 29.03 8.29
CA ASP A 401 -4.55 30.39 8.67
C ASP A 401 -4.65 30.62 10.18
N ASN A 402 -5.76 30.18 10.80
CA ASN A 402 -5.96 30.28 12.25
C ASN A 402 -4.95 29.46 13.04
N ASN A 403 -4.64 28.26 12.55
CA ASN A 403 -3.67 27.36 13.17
C ASN A 403 -2.24 27.90 13.09
N ALA A 404 -1.86 28.53 11.98
CA ALA A 404 -0.57 29.21 11.85
C ALA A 404 -0.42 30.39 12.85
N GLN A 405 -1.53 30.95 13.33
CA GLN A 405 -1.60 32.02 14.31
C GLN A 405 -1.86 31.54 15.75
N ASN A 406 -1.89 30.22 15.99
CA ASN A 406 -2.26 29.60 17.27
C ASN A 406 -3.61 30.08 17.81
N ASN A 407 -4.60 30.28 16.92
CA ASN A 407 -5.91 30.84 17.23
C ASN A 407 -7.06 29.88 16.92
N VAL A 408 -6.78 28.57 16.82
CA VAL A 408 -7.83 27.55 16.69
C VAL A 408 -8.49 27.36 18.04
N LYS A 409 -9.82 27.23 18.04
CA LYS A 409 -10.62 26.94 19.22
C LYS A 409 -11.12 25.50 19.18
N GLU A 410 -11.54 24.99 20.33
CA GLU A 410 -12.11 23.65 20.43
C GLU A 410 -13.35 23.46 19.53
N GLU A 411 -14.18 24.51 19.41
CA GLU A 411 -15.34 24.55 18.52
C GLU A 411 -14.94 24.34 17.05
N ASP A 412 -13.81 24.90 16.63
CA ASP A 412 -13.31 24.72 15.27
C ASP A 412 -12.99 23.26 15.01
N ILE A 413 -12.41 22.54 15.97
CA ILE A 413 -12.00 21.13 15.83
C ILE A 413 -13.20 20.17 15.83
N SER A 414 -14.30 20.53 16.50
CA SER A 414 -15.45 19.65 16.72
C SER A 414 -16.01 18.99 15.46
N ASN A 415 -15.95 19.69 14.31
CA ASN A 415 -16.46 19.21 13.02
C ASN A 415 -15.38 18.75 12.05
N LEU A 416 -14.10 18.88 12.40
CA LEU A 416 -13.00 18.62 11.47
C LEU A 416 -13.02 17.16 10.97
N TYR A 417 -13.29 16.20 11.86
CA TYR A 417 -13.38 14.79 11.49
C TYR A 417 -14.46 14.51 10.44
N GLU A 418 -15.68 15.00 10.64
CA GLU A 418 -16.78 14.74 9.71
C GLU A 418 -16.49 15.32 8.32
N ARG A 419 -15.90 16.52 8.27
CA ARG A 419 -15.50 17.18 7.03
C ARG A 419 -14.40 16.39 6.31
N MET A 420 -13.39 15.95 7.05
CA MET A 420 -12.30 15.12 6.52
C MET A 420 -12.83 13.78 6.00
N ASP A 421 -13.68 13.09 6.76
CA ASP A 421 -14.30 11.82 6.34
C ASP A 421 -15.10 11.98 5.05
N ARG A 422 -15.90 13.06 4.94
CA ARG A 422 -16.63 13.39 3.70
C ARG A 422 -15.68 13.63 2.53
N THR A 423 -14.58 14.35 2.77
CA THR A 423 -13.57 14.65 1.74
C THR A 423 -12.86 13.39 1.28
N PHE A 424 -12.39 12.57 2.21
CA PHE A 424 -11.73 11.29 1.92
C PHE A 424 -12.66 10.38 1.13
N PHE A 425 -13.89 10.18 1.60
CA PHE A 425 -14.86 9.32 0.91
C PHE A 425 -15.17 9.83 -0.51
N SER A 426 -15.25 11.14 -0.70
CA SER A 426 -15.49 11.75 -2.01
C SER A 426 -14.29 11.61 -2.98
N SER A 427 -13.10 11.27 -2.50
CA SER A 427 -11.94 11.12 -3.38
C SER A 427 -12.04 9.91 -4.32
N ARG A 428 -12.95 8.97 -4.06
CA ARG A 428 -13.31 7.88 -5.00
C ARG A 428 -13.75 8.37 -6.39
N TYR A 429 -14.13 9.65 -6.52
CA TYR A 429 -14.52 10.23 -7.80
C TYR A 429 -13.33 10.70 -8.66
N LEU A 430 -12.09 10.70 -8.14
CA LEU A 430 -10.94 11.29 -8.83
C LEU A 430 -10.42 10.48 -10.03
N SER A 431 -10.55 9.16 -10.03
CA SER A 431 -10.11 8.30 -11.13
C SER A 431 -11.26 8.08 -12.13
N LEU A 432 -11.03 8.40 -13.41
CA LEU A 432 -12.00 8.21 -14.51
C LEU A 432 -12.26 6.73 -14.88
N GLY A 433 -11.96 5.77 -14.01
CA GLY A 433 -12.09 4.33 -14.29
C GLY A 433 -11.79 3.41 -13.11
N ALA A 434 -12.64 3.46 -12.07
CA ALA A 434 -12.62 2.77 -10.77
C ALA A 434 -12.06 3.62 -9.62
N GLY A 435 -12.95 3.95 -8.68
CA GLY A 435 -12.67 4.74 -7.49
C GLY A 435 -11.60 4.11 -6.62
N GLU A 436 -10.39 4.64 -6.72
CA GLU A 436 -9.37 4.55 -5.69
C GLU A 436 -9.50 5.81 -4.82
N GLN A 437 -9.45 5.62 -3.51
CA GLN A 437 -9.30 6.70 -2.57
C GLN A 437 -7.89 7.27 -2.72
N LYS A 438 -7.81 8.60 -2.82
CA LYS A 438 -6.52 9.28 -2.86
C LYS A 438 -5.85 9.19 -1.49
N ASP A 439 -4.53 9.07 -1.47
CA ASP A 439 -3.73 9.24 -0.26
C ASP A 439 -3.66 10.73 0.11
N PHE A 440 -4.12 11.07 1.32
CA PHE A 440 -4.05 12.42 1.90
C PHE A 440 -2.89 12.58 2.89
N THR A 441 -1.98 11.62 2.93
CA THR A 441 -0.83 11.59 3.85
C THR A 441 0.48 11.94 3.16
N SER A 442 1.54 12.14 3.95
CA SER A 442 2.89 12.22 3.38
C SER A 442 3.37 10.83 2.97
N LYS A 443 4.22 10.74 1.93
CA LYS A 443 4.85 9.47 1.50
C LYS A 443 5.69 8.78 2.60
N GLU A 444 5.86 9.44 3.74
CA GLU A 444 6.64 8.95 4.88
C GLU A 444 5.77 8.16 5.88
N PHE A 445 4.44 8.21 5.76
CA PHE A 445 3.53 7.36 6.52
C PHE A 445 3.52 5.94 5.94
N ASN A 446 3.97 4.99 6.74
CA ASN A 446 3.95 3.59 6.38
C ASN A 446 2.78 2.90 7.10
N LEU A 447 2.01 2.15 6.32
CA LEU A 447 0.97 1.26 6.81
C LEU A 447 1.19 -0.08 6.12
N THR A 448 1.17 -1.17 6.88
CA THR A 448 1.21 -2.51 6.29
C THR A 448 0.06 -3.33 6.84
N MET A 449 -0.69 -3.93 5.94
CA MET A 449 -1.83 -4.78 6.27
C MET A 449 -1.42 -6.25 6.25
N TYR A 450 -2.06 -7.02 7.13
CA TYR A 450 -1.78 -8.43 7.33
C TYR A 450 -3.09 -9.21 7.47
N ASP A 451 -3.09 -10.41 6.90
CA ASP A 451 -3.88 -11.52 7.40
C ASP A 451 -3.32 -11.96 8.74
N PHE A 452 -4.17 -11.99 9.74
CA PHE A 452 -3.89 -12.52 11.05
C PHE A 452 -4.68 -13.81 11.23
N SER A 453 -3.96 -14.93 11.19
CA SER A 453 -4.55 -16.24 11.37
C SER A 453 -3.99 -16.95 12.60
N LEU A 454 -4.88 -17.66 13.30
CA LEU A 454 -4.50 -18.49 14.43
C LEU A 454 -3.82 -19.76 13.92
N ASP A 455 -2.63 -20.09 14.44
CA ASP A 455 -2.09 -21.43 14.24
C ASP A 455 -2.88 -22.43 15.11
N LEU A 456 -3.93 -23.00 14.53
CA LEU A 456 -4.79 -23.97 15.20
C LEU A 456 -4.03 -25.26 15.58
N ASN A 457 -2.85 -25.55 15.01
CA ASN A 457 -2.01 -26.65 15.47
C ASN A 457 -1.40 -26.34 16.84
N SER A 458 -0.93 -25.11 17.05
CA SER A 458 -0.44 -24.64 18.34
C SER A 458 -1.56 -24.61 19.40
N ALA A 459 -2.75 -24.13 19.01
CA ALA A 459 -3.92 -24.01 19.88
C ALA A 459 -4.42 -25.38 20.40
N ASN A 460 -4.20 -26.46 19.65
CA ASN A 460 -4.53 -27.82 20.08
C ASN A 460 -3.62 -28.34 21.21
N SER A 461 -2.40 -27.79 21.33
CA SER A 461 -1.43 -28.19 22.36
C SER A 461 -1.49 -27.32 23.62
N GLU A 462 -2.15 -26.17 23.55
CA GLU A 462 -2.18 -25.18 24.61
C GLU A 462 -3.59 -25.02 25.22
N SER A 463 -3.70 -25.29 26.51
CA SER A 463 -4.95 -25.10 27.26
C SER A 463 -5.27 -23.63 27.56
N ASN A 464 -4.35 -22.71 27.27
CA ASN A 464 -4.49 -21.28 27.55
C ASN A 464 -4.42 -20.49 26.24
N SER A 465 -5.54 -19.85 25.88
CA SER A 465 -5.66 -19.03 24.68
C SER A 465 -4.72 -17.82 24.63
N SER A 466 -4.18 -17.40 25.79
CA SER A 466 -3.23 -16.29 25.86
C SER A 466 -1.83 -16.63 25.33
N LYS A 467 -1.55 -17.89 24.96
CA LYS A 467 -0.24 -18.34 24.48
C LYS A 467 -0.23 -18.73 23.00
N TRP A 468 -1.38 -18.63 22.35
CA TRP A 468 -1.56 -19.02 20.97
C TRP A 468 -0.57 -18.33 20.02
N VAL A 469 -0.06 -19.12 19.08
CA VAL A 469 0.82 -18.62 18.02
C VAL A 469 -0.04 -18.11 16.88
N TYR A 470 0.32 -16.94 16.36
CA TYR A 470 -0.39 -16.30 15.27
C TYR A 470 0.51 -16.20 14.04
N ASN A 471 -0.03 -16.60 12.89
CA ASN A 471 0.59 -16.40 11.61
C ASN A 471 0.17 -15.04 11.06
N LYS A 472 1.14 -14.32 10.49
CA LYS A 472 0.91 -13.04 9.82
C LYS A 472 1.33 -13.15 8.37
N ILE A 473 0.39 -13.00 7.45
CA ILE A 473 0.68 -12.94 6.00
C ILE A 473 0.46 -11.50 5.58
N LYS A 474 1.47 -10.87 4.97
CA LYS A 474 1.32 -9.51 4.45
C LYS A 474 0.36 -9.53 3.26
N LEU A 475 -0.59 -8.60 3.24
CA LEU A 475 -1.52 -8.46 2.12
C LEU A 475 -0.84 -7.64 1.02
N GLU A 476 -0.50 -8.28 -0.09
CA GLU A 476 0.14 -7.65 -1.25
C GLU A 476 -0.66 -7.86 -2.53
N ASN A 477 -1.50 -8.89 -2.60
CA ASN A 477 -2.26 -9.24 -3.79
C ASN A 477 -3.62 -9.87 -3.45
N VAL A 478 -4.49 -9.95 -4.45
CA VAL A 478 -5.87 -10.48 -4.34
C VAL A 478 -5.96 -11.86 -3.67
N ARG A 479 -4.96 -12.74 -3.86
CA ARG A 479 -4.98 -14.08 -3.26
C ARG A 479 -4.83 -14.04 -1.75
N ASP A 480 -4.12 -13.06 -1.22
CA ASP A 480 -3.80 -12.97 0.21
C ASP A 480 -5.04 -12.64 1.06
N TYR A 481 -6.07 -12.03 0.46
CA TYR A 481 -7.33 -11.68 1.13
C TYR A 481 -8.56 -12.33 0.46
N LEU A 482 -8.35 -13.34 -0.38
CA LEU A 482 -9.42 -14.10 -1.03
C LEU A 482 -10.41 -14.70 -0.03
N PHE A 483 -9.88 -15.09 1.14
CA PHE A 483 -10.61 -15.77 2.21
C PHE A 483 -10.93 -14.87 3.41
N PHE A 484 -10.64 -13.56 3.33
CA PHE A 484 -10.95 -12.61 4.40
C PHE A 484 -12.45 -12.52 4.66
N GLY A 485 -12.84 -12.42 5.94
CA GLY A 485 -14.24 -12.31 6.33
C GLY A 485 -15.07 -13.56 6.01
N LEU A 486 -14.43 -14.71 5.74
CA LEU A 486 -15.14 -15.98 5.59
C LEU A 486 -15.24 -16.76 6.90
N ASN A 487 -14.38 -16.48 7.89
CA ASN A 487 -14.49 -17.01 9.26
C ASN A 487 -13.51 -16.30 10.21
N PHE A 488 -13.58 -16.62 11.49
CA PHE A 488 -12.69 -16.10 12.54
C PHE A 488 -11.20 -16.53 12.41
N ASN A 489 -10.83 -17.40 11.46
CA ASN A 489 -9.45 -17.85 11.28
C ASN A 489 -8.60 -16.90 10.43
N THR A 490 -9.21 -15.98 9.67
CA THR A 490 -8.50 -14.96 8.87
C THR A 490 -9.05 -13.59 9.23
N LEU A 491 -8.26 -12.81 9.96
CA LEU A 491 -8.69 -11.54 10.53
C LEU A 491 -7.82 -10.40 10.02
N PHE A 492 -8.39 -9.20 10.05
CA PHE A 492 -7.71 -8.01 9.59
C PHE A 492 -6.81 -7.42 10.69
N LYS A 493 -5.53 -7.22 10.35
CA LYS A 493 -4.57 -6.53 11.21
C LYS A 493 -3.74 -5.55 10.40
N MET A 494 -3.36 -4.43 10.99
CA MET A 494 -2.41 -3.51 10.36
C MET A 494 -1.42 -2.94 11.37
N ASN A 495 -0.22 -2.63 10.89
CA ASN A 495 0.70 -1.76 11.61
C ASN A 495 0.78 -0.39 10.93
N TYR A 496 1.14 0.63 11.70
CA TYR A 496 1.32 1.99 11.21
C TYR A 496 2.49 2.64 11.92
N TYR A 497 3.34 3.34 11.18
CA TYR A 497 4.44 4.13 11.73
C TYR A 497 4.87 5.23 10.76
N TYR A 498 5.54 6.24 11.29
CA TYR A 498 6.06 7.36 10.53
C TYR A 498 7.58 7.22 10.33
N LYS A 499 8.02 7.16 9.08
CA LYS A 499 9.42 6.93 8.64
C LYS A 499 10.02 5.59 9.07
N GLU A 500 10.16 5.36 10.38
CA GLU A 500 10.75 4.17 11.00
C GLU A 500 10.19 4.01 12.43
N PHE A 501 10.28 2.80 13.00
CA PHE A 501 9.96 2.60 14.41
C PHE A 501 10.96 3.30 15.34
N ILE A 502 10.51 3.59 16.56
CA ILE A 502 11.40 3.99 17.64
C ILE A 502 12.19 2.75 18.07
N LYS A 503 13.52 2.82 18.05
CA LYS A 503 14.39 1.65 18.23
C LYS A 503 14.22 1.02 19.62
N GLU A 504 14.03 1.86 20.63
CA GLU A 504 13.74 1.44 21.99
C GLU A 504 12.43 0.64 22.10
N ASP A 505 11.48 0.92 21.20
CA ASP A 505 10.23 0.18 21.15
C ASP A 505 10.42 -1.18 20.50
N GLU A 506 11.26 -1.31 19.45
CA GLU A 506 11.49 -2.58 18.74
C GLU A 506 11.92 -3.74 19.67
N GLU A 507 12.65 -3.42 20.74
CA GLU A 507 13.12 -4.38 21.73
C GLU A 507 12.05 -4.71 22.81
N ASN A 508 10.94 -3.97 22.84
CA ASN A 508 9.85 -4.09 23.82
C ASN A 508 8.50 -4.37 23.13
N GLU A 509 8.05 -5.62 23.23
CA GLU A 509 6.81 -6.09 22.62
C GLU A 509 5.56 -5.27 23.03
N VAL A 510 5.51 -4.78 24.28
CA VAL A 510 4.40 -3.95 24.77
C VAL A 510 4.38 -2.60 24.07
N GLU A 511 5.54 -1.97 23.89
CA GLU A 511 5.62 -0.69 23.17
C GLU A 511 5.39 -0.87 21.67
N MET A 512 5.90 -1.95 21.07
CA MET A 512 5.61 -2.28 19.67
C MET A 512 4.12 -2.45 19.42
N SER A 513 3.40 -3.11 20.33
CA SER A 513 1.95 -3.36 20.19
C SER A 513 1.11 -2.08 20.02
N LYS A 514 1.61 -0.92 20.45
CA LYS A 514 0.93 0.38 20.30
C LYS A 514 0.89 0.90 18.87
N TYR A 515 1.74 0.36 17.99
CA TYR A 515 1.75 0.63 16.56
C TYR A 515 0.86 -0.32 15.75
N TRP A 516 0.09 -1.17 16.43
CA TRP A 516 -0.79 -2.12 15.78
C TRP A 516 -2.26 -1.78 16.03
N TYR A 517 -3.02 -1.86 14.95
CA TYR A 517 -4.46 -2.01 14.98
C TYR A 517 -4.78 -3.49 14.81
N ASP A 518 -5.39 -4.06 15.84
CA ASP A 518 -5.77 -5.46 15.92
C ASP A 518 -7.10 -5.54 16.69
N PRO A 519 -8.22 -5.25 16.01
CA PRO A 519 -9.51 -5.04 16.66
C PRO A 519 -10.11 -6.35 17.20
N ASP A 520 -9.73 -7.47 16.59
CA ASP A 520 -10.38 -8.77 16.82
C ASP A 520 -9.55 -9.69 17.75
N ALA A 521 -8.31 -9.31 18.10
CA ALA A 521 -7.43 -10.15 18.92
C ALA A 521 -8.01 -10.53 20.29
N GLU A 522 -8.68 -9.62 20.99
CA GLU A 522 -9.26 -9.93 22.30
C GLU A 522 -10.45 -10.90 22.17
N ASN A 523 -11.26 -10.75 21.12
CA ASN A 523 -12.37 -11.65 20.84
C ASN A 523 -11.89 -13.08 20.57
N VAL A 524 -10.80 -13.24 19.80
CA VAL A 524 -10.17 -14.54 19.53
C VAL A 524 -9.64 -15.20 20.79
N LYS A 525 -9.01 -14.43 21.70
CA LYS A 525 -8.50 -14.96 22.97
C LYS A 525 -9.61 -15.50 23.88
N LEU A 526 -10.86 -15.09 23.68
CA LEU A 526 -12.01 -15.55 24.43
C LEU A 526 -12.70 -16.80 23.82
N MET A 527 -12.14 -17.35 22.75
CA MET A 527 -12.71 -18.51 22.06
C MET A 527 -12.82 -19.73 23.01
N PRO A 528 -14.02 -20.30 23.18
CA PRO A 528 -14.26 -21.37 24.14
C PRO A 528 -13.86 -22.74 23.60
N SER A 529 -13.81 -23.72 24.50
CA SER A 529 -13.35 -25.09 24.20
C SER A 529 -14.46 -26.12 24.05
N SER A 530 -15.70 -25.76 24.41
CA SER A 530 -16.86 -26.63 24.28
C SER A 530 -17.72 -26.22 23.08
N THR A 531 -18.40 -27.18 22.46
CA THR A 531 -19.21 -26.95 21.25
C THR A 531 -20.34 -25.94 21.47
N ASN A 532 -21.08 -26.05 22.58
CA ASN A 532 -22.23 -25.17 22.84
C ASN A 532 -21.79 -23.73 23.14
N GLU A 533 -20.73 -23.57 23.94
CA GLU A 533 -20.17 -22.24 24.21
C GLU A 533 -19.57 -21.64 22.94
N PHE A 534 -18.97 -22.46 22.06
CA PHE A 534 -18.42 -22.01 20.78
C PHE A 534 -19.50 -21.46 19.85
N VAL A 535 -20.64 -22.13 19.74
CA VAL A 535 -21.79 -21.62 18.97
C VAL A 535 -22.25 -20.27 19.51
N GLU A 536 -22.42 -20.20 20.83
CA GLU A 536 -22.87 -18.96 21.48
C GLU A 536 -21.87 -17.83 21.29
N TRP A 537 -20.56 -18.12 21.43
CA TRP A 537 -19.48 -17.18 21.18
C TRP A 537 -19.47 -16.72 19.74
N TYR A 538 -19.48 -17.64 18.77
CA TYR A 538 -19.43 -17.32 17.34
C TYR A 538 -20.58 -16.40 16.92
N ASN A 539 -21.82 -16.73 17.32
CA ASN A 539 -22.99 -15.95 16.93
C ASN A 539 -23.11 -14.59 17.62
N LYS A 540 -22.52 -14.43 18.82
CA LYS A 540 -22.59 -13.18 19.59
C LYS A 540 -21.38 -12.28 19.39
N THR A 541 -20.27 -12.82 18.90
CA THR A 541 -19.03 -12.07 18.75
C THR A 541 -19.07 -11.26 17.47
N GLU A 542 -18.91 -9.96 17.63
CA GLU A 542 -18.82 -9.03 16.51
C GLU A 542 -17.35 -8.88 16.11
N PHE A 543 -16.96 -9.45 14.97
CA PHE A 543 -15.64 -9.24 14.39
C PHE A 543 -15.66 -8.04 13.44
N ILE A 544 -14.70 -7.13 13.59
CA ILE A 544 -14.56 -5.98 12.69
C ILE A 544 -14.16 -6.44 11.29
N SER A 545 -13.38 -7.51 11.18
CA SER A 545 -13.09 -8.15 9.90
C SER A 545 -14.36 -8.60 9.16
N ASP A 546 -15.30 -9.25 9.84
CA ASP A 546 -16.56 -9.73 9.23
C ASP A 546 -17.50 -8.58 8.85
N ILE A 547 -17.58 -7.54 9.67
CA ILE A 547 -18.51 -6.42 9.40
C ILE A 547 -17.88 -5.37 8.48
N GLY A 548 -16.57 -5.19 8.57
CA GLY A 548 -15.84 -4.17 7.83
C GLY A 548 -15.51 -4.57 6.40
N PHE A 549 -15.41 -5.88 6.13
CA PHE A 549 -15.03 -6.41 4.83
C PHE A 549 -16.06 -7.41 4.34
N ASN A 550 -16.84 -7.02 3.34
CA ASN A 550 -17.82 -7.91 2.71
C ASN A 550 -17.14 -8.69 1.58
N ASN A 551 -16.94 -9.98 1.78
CA ASN A 551 -16.32 -10.85 0.79
C ASN A 551 -17.33 -11.26 -0.28
N LEU A 552 -17.19 -10.72 -1.49
CA LEU A 552 -18.03 -11.03 -2.65
C LEU A 552 -17.26 -11.75 -3.76
N PHE A 553 -16.14 -12.41 -3.45
CA PHE A 553 -15.38 -13.20 -4.43
C PHE A 553 -16.24 -14.30 -5.04
N ILE A 554 -16.55 -14.17 -6.32
CA ILE A 554 -17.51 -15.03 -6.98
C ILE A 554 -16.84 -16.29 -7.52
N GLN A 555 -15.66 -16.14 -8.14
CA GLN A 555 -14.94 -17.24 -8.76
C GLN A 555 -14.61 -18.39 -7.77
N PRO A 556 -14.00 -18.14 -6.60
CA PRO A 556 -13.65 -19.22 -5.67
C PRO A 556 -14.88 -19.91 -5.09
N ARG A 557 -15.93 -19.13 -4.76
CA ARG A 557 -17.19 -19.64 -4.20
C ARG A 557 -17.90 -20.56 -5.19
N ILE A 558 -18.07 -20.12 -6.44
CA ILE A 558 -18.70 -20.91 -7.51
C ILE A 558 -17.87 -22.16 -7.85
N SER A 559 -16.54 -22.03 -7.96
CA SER A 559 -15.66 -23.17 -8.27
C SER A 559 -15.71 -24.23 -7.17
N GLY A 560 -15.74 -23.82 -5.90
CA GLY A 560 -15.93 -24.71 -4.75
C GLY A 560 -17.30 -25.39 -4.74
N LEU A 561 -18.36 -24.68 -5.13
CA LEU A 561 -19.71 -25.25 -5.24
C LEU A 561 -19.82 -26.29 -6.36
N LEU A 562 -19.32 -25.95 -7.54
CA LEU A 562 -19.34 -26.83 -8.70
C LEU A 562 -18.53 -28.09 -8.43
N SER A 563 -17.28 -27.97 -7.96
CA SER A 563 -16.46 -29.14 -7.62
C SER A 563 -17.13 -30.05 -6.57
N LYS A 564 -17.79 -29.49 -5.56
CA LYS A 564 -18.59 -30.26 -4.60
C LYS A 564 -19.79 -30.93 -5.26
N TYR A 565 -20.65 -30.20 -5.97
CA TYR A 565 -21.83 -30.76 -6.67
C TYR A 565 -21.43 -31.92 -7.58
N LEU A 566 -20.35 -31.73 -8.35
CA LEU A 566 -19.85 -32.69 -9.32
C LEU A 566 -19.23 -33.93 -8.64
N LYS A 567 -18.54 -33.77 -7.51
CA LYS A 567 -18.09 -34.90 -6.67
C LYS A 567 -19.27 -35.69 -6.05
N TYR A 568 -20.38 -35.02 -5.72
CA TYR A 568 -21.59 -35.67 -5.19
C TYR A 568 -22.44 -36.36 -6.27
N ASN A 569 -22.54 -35.76 -7.45
CA ASN A 569 -23.34 -36.30 -8.55
C ASN A 569 -22.58 -37.26 -9.45
N SER A 570 -21.25 -37.24 -9.52
CA SER A 570 -20.51 -38.37 -10.12
C SER A 570 -20.77 -39.69 -9.38
N ALA A 571 -21.19 -39.65 -8.11
CA ALA A 571 -21.67 -40.82 -7.36
C ALA A 571 -23.17 -41.12 -7.55
N HIS A 572 -23.96 -40.22 -8.13
CA HIS A 572 -25.43 -40.33 -8.25
C HIS A 572 -26.00 -40.14 -9.67
N VAL A 573 -25.19 -39.81 -10.67
CA VAL A 573 -25.53 -39.84 -12.12
C VAL A 573 -25.38 -41.29 -12.63
N TYR A 574 -25.96 -42.22 -11.86
CA TYR A 574 -26.08 -43.66 -12.15
C TYR A 574 -27.55 -44.08 -12.23
N LEU A 575 -28.38 -43.24 -12.82
CA LEU A 575 -29.77 -43.52 -13.19
C LEU A 575 -30.00 -42.76 -14.51
N THR A 576 -29.57 -43.23 -15.68
CA THR A 576 -29.91 -44.50 -16.33
C THR A 576 -28.93 -44.75 -17.48
N ALA A 577 -28.08 -45.77 -17.36
CA ALA A 577 -27.57 -46.63 -18.44
C ALA A 577 -26.65 -47.66 -17.79
N LYS A 578 -26.71 -48.91 -18.26
CA LYS A 578 -26.01 -50.06 -17.67
C LYS A 578 -24.54 -49.78 -17.35
N ALA A 579 -24.13 -50.20 -16.16
CA ALA A 579 -22.74 -50.34 -15.76
C ALA A 579 -22.01 -51.29 -16.72
N GLU A 580 -21.05 -50.77 -17.48
CA GLU A 580 -19.89 -51.54 -17.89
C GLU A 580 -18.65 -50.80 -17.41
N ASP A 581 -17.98 -51.43 -16.46
CA ASP A 581 -16.60 -51.16 -16.09
C ASP A 581 -15.74 -51.04 -17.34
N ASN A 582 -15.02 -49.93 -17.51
CA ASN A 582 -13.63 -50.01 -17.94
C ASN A 582 -12.86 -48.73 -17.60
N ALA A 583 -11.78 -48.98 -16.87
CA ALA A 583 -10.67 -48.12 -16.51
C ALA A 583 -10.18 -47.20 -17.63
N TYR A 584 -9.94 -45.92 -17.32
CA TYR A 584 -8.73 -45.18 -17.70
C TYR A 584 -8.56 -43.93 -16.82
N GLY A 585 -7.42 -43.86 -16.12
CA GLY A 585 -6.67 -42.63 -15.85
C GLY A 585 -7.22 -41.65 -14.81
N SER A 586 -6.51 -41.54 -13.67
CA SER A 586 -6.73 -40.53 -12.64
C SER A 586 -6.31 -39.12 -13.08
N THR A 587 -7.29 -38.30 -13.41
CA THR A 587 -7.29 -36.84 -13.21
C THR A 587 -8.67 -36.49 -12.65
N ASN A 588 -8.80 -35.44 -11.83
CA ASN A 588 -10.06 -35.00 -11.19
C ASN A 588 -11.06 -34.41 -12.22
N ASP A 589 -11.16 -35.05 -13.37
CA ASP A 589 -11.94 -34.59 -14.50
C ASP A 589 -13.38 -35.00 -14.31
N THR A 590 -14.22 -33.99 -14.08
CA THR A 590 -15.64 -34.20 -13.92
C THR A 590 -16.29 -34.44 -15.28
N MET A 591 -17.05 -35.54 -15.43
CA MET A 591 -17.80 -35.85 -16.66
C MET A 591 -19.29 -35.51 -16.56
N ILE A 592 -19.82 -34.74 -17.52
CA ILE A 592 -21.27 -34.56 -17.75
C ILE A 592 -21.70 -35.51 -18.89
N PHE A 593 -22.87 -36.14 -18.75
CA PHE A 593 -23.42 -37.11 -19.69
C PHE A 593 -24.66 -36.53 -20.39
N LEU A 594 -24.67 -36.49 -21.74
CA LEU A 594 -25.80 -36.03 -22.56
C LEU A 594 -26.13 -37.03 -23.67
N ASP A 595 -27.38 -37.50 -23.70
CA ASP A 595 -27.96 -38.23 -24.83
C ASP A 595 -28.93 -37.32 -25.59
N LEU A 596 -28.54 -36.94 -26.81
CA LEU A 596 -29.25 -35.97 -27.66
C LEU A 596 -30.26 -36.64 -28.60
N PHE A 597 -30.19 -37.97 -28.71
CA PHE A 597 -30.86 -38.75 -29.74
C PHE A 597 -31.86 -39.75 -29.18
N ALA A 598 -32.13 -39.69 -27.88
CA ALA A 598 -33.21 -40.42 -27.24
C ALA A 598 -34.32 -39.45 -26.79
N ASP A 599 -35.58 -39.88 -26.91
CA ASP A 599 -36.69 -39.18 -26.28
C ASP A 599 -36.76 -39.44 -24.77
N GLU A 600 -37.73 -38.83 -24.08
CA GLU A 600 -37.94 -38.94 -22.63
C GLU A 600 -38.14 -40.39 -22.14
N ASN A 601 -38.45 -41.34 -23.03
CA ASN A 601 -38.63 -42.76 -22.73
C ASN A 601 -37.44 -43.63 -23.18
N GLY A 602 -36.36 -43.02 -23.69
CA GLY A 602 -35.20 -43.72 -24.22
C GLY A 602 -35.36 -44.21 -25.67
N ASN A 603 -36.39 -43.80 -26.39
CA ASN A 603 -36.58 -44.22 -27.78
C ASN A 603 -35.71 -43.39 -28.74
N VAL A 604 -35.04 -44.07 -29.67
CA VAL A 604 -34.22 -43.44 -30.70
C VAL A 604 -35.02 -43.26 -32.00
N PRO A 605 -34.90 -42.12 -32.71
CA PRO A 605 -35.59 -41.91 -33.97
C PRO A 605 -35.16 -42.92 -35.03
N SER A 606 -36.14 -43.45 -35.75
CA SER A 606 -35.96 -44.47 -36.79
C SER A 606 -35.88 -43.86 -38.20
N ASN A 607 -36.24 -42.59 -38.36
CA ASN A 607 -36.24 -41.88 -39.63
C ASN A 607 -35.93 -40.38 -39.47
N VAL A 608 -35.64 -39.73 -40.60
CA VAL A 608 -35.22 -38.31 -40.65
C VAL A 608 -36.27 -37.36 -40.05
N ASN A 609 -37.56 -37.63 -40.24
CA ASN A 609 -38.61 -36.75 -39.74
C ASN A 609 -38.75 -36.87 -38.21
N GLU A 610 -38.59 -38.07 -37.66
CA GLU A 610 -38.52 -38.31 -36.22
C GLU A 610 -37.30 -37.63 -35.60
N LEU A 611 -36.13 -37.70 -36.27
CA LEU A 611 -34.92 -37.01 -35.81
C LEU A 611 -35.09 -35.48 -35.81
N ILE A 612 -35.61 -34.90 -36.90
CA ILE A 612 -35.91 -33.45 -36.95
C ILE A 612 -36.93 -33.08 -35.87
N SER A 613 -37.98 -33.89 -35.69
CA SER A 613 -39.01 -33.64 -34.67
C SER A 613 -38.44 -33.68 -33.25
N LEU A 614 -37.55 -34.64 -32.96
CA LEU A 614 -36.85 -34.73 -31.68
C LEU A 614 -35.97 -33.51 -31.44
N LEU A 615 -35.13 -33.15 -32.41
CA LEU A 615 -34.22 -32.01 -32.28
C LEU A 615 -34.96 -30.66 -32.23
N LYS A 616 -36.11 -30.53 -32.90
CA LYS A 616 -37.00 -29.36 -32.79
C LYS A 616 -37.58 -29.16 -31.40
N LYS A 617 -37.73 -30.22 -30.59
CA LYS A 617 -38.10 -30.08 -29.18
C LYS A 617 -37.04 -29.30 -28.39
N TYR A 618 -35.77 -29.45 -28.78
CA TYR A 618 -34.64 -28.76 -28.15
C TYR A 618 -34.32 -27.41 -28.80
N ASN A 619 -34.54 -27.25 -30.11
CA ASN A 619 -34.33 -25.98 -30.83
C ASN A 619 -35.40 -25.74 -31.89
N SER A 620 -36.35 -24.86 -31.59
CA SER A 620 -37.48 -24.52 -32.48
C SER A 620 -37.08 -23.80 -33.78
N ASN A 621 -35.83 -23.34 -33.90
CA ASN A 621 -35.33 -22.68 -35.12
C ASN A 621 -34.86 -23.65 -36.20
N ILE A 622 -34.91 -24.96 -35.96
CA ILE A 622 -34.62 -25.98 -36.97
C ILE A 622 -35.71 -25.92 -38.06
N ASP A 623 -35.29 -25.86 -39.32
CA ASP A 623 -36.19 -25.86 -40.49
C ASP A 623 -36.77 -27.27 -40.73
N ASP A 624 -37.99 -27.36 -41.27
CA ASP A 624 -38.54 -28.65 -41.76
C ASP A 624 -37.87 -29.11 -43.06
N ASP A 625 -37.22 -28.18 -43.76
CA ASP A 625 -36.45 -28.40 -44.96
C ASP A 625 -35.11 -29.09 -44.65
N LYS A 626 -34.99 -30.34 -45.14
CA LYS A 626 -33.84 -31.22 -44.94
C LYS A 626 -32.53 -30.61 -45.48
N ASP A 627 -32.61 -29.78 -46.53
CA ASP A 627 -31.45 -29.15 -47.17
C ASP A 627 -30.92 -27.96 -46.36
N LYS A 628 -31.70 -27.48 -45.39
CA LYS A 628 -31.33 -26.34 -44.53
C LYS A 628 -30.93 -26.76 -43.12
N PHE A 629 -30.85 -28.06 -42.83
CA PHE A 629 -30.40 -28.55 -41.55
C PHE A 629 -28.91 -28.19 -41.35
N ARG A 630 -28.49 -27.71 -40.17
CA ARG A 630 -27.13 -27.19 -39.95
C ARG A 630 -26.45 -27.84 -38.75
N ILE A 631 -25.14 -28.05 -38.83
CA ILE A 631 -24.30 -28.48 -37.69
C ILE A 631 -24.41 -27.50 -36.52
N ARG A 632 -24.53 -26.19 -36.82
CA ARG A 632 -24.72 -25.17 -35.77
C ARG A 632 -25.96 -25.45 -34.90
N TYR A 633 -27.02 -26.04 -35.45
CA TYR A 633 -28.22 -26.34 -34.67
C TYR A 633 -27.98 -27.44 -33.65
N LEU A 634 -27.18 -28.45 -33.99
CA LEU A 634 -26.75 -29.48 -33.05
C LEU A 634 -25.85 -28.89 -31.96
N MET A 635 -24.92 -28.00 -32.33
CA MET A 635 -24.08 -27.28 -31.35
C MET A 635 -24.92 -26.40 -30.41
N ASP A 636 -25.92 -25.67 -30.94
CA ASP A 636 -26.84 -24.86 -30.15
C ASP A 636 -27.65 -25.73 -29.16
N ILE A 637 -28.10 -26.93 -29.59
CA ILE A 637 -28.79 -27.90 -28.72
C ILE A 637 -27.88 -28.40 -27.62
N ILE A 638 -26.63 -28.77 -27.95
CA ILE A 638 -25.62 -29.21 -26.97
C ILE A 638 -25.42 -28.11 -25.92
N SER A 639 -25.09 -26.89 -26.35
CA SER A 639 -24.90 -25.75 -25.44
C SER A 639 -26.14 -25.49 -24.58
N SER A 640 -27.34 -25.50 -25.17
CA SER A 640 -28.58 -25.27 -24.42
C SER A 640 -28.86 -26.35 -23.37
N LEU A 641 -28.58 -27.63 -23.68
CA LEU A 641 -28.78 -28.74 -22.74
C LEU A 641 -27.72 -28.72 -21.62
N VAL A 642 -26.48 -28.39 -21.93
CA VAL A 642 -25.44 -28.18 -20.91
C VAL A 642 -25.83 -27.01 -20.00
N ASP A 643 -26.23 -25.88 -20.57
CA ASP A 643 -26.73 -24.72 -19.81
C ASP A 643 -27.91 -25.13 -18.92
N GLN A 644 -28.88 -25.90 -19.41
CA GLN A 644 -29.99 -26.41 -18.59
C GLN A 644 -29.53 -27.34 -17.45
N LYS A 645 -28.56 -28.22 -17.68
CA LYS A 645 -28.00 -29.09 -16.63
C LYS A 645 -27.27 -28.29 -15.56
N ILE A 646 -26.53 -27.25 -15.95
CA ILE A 646 -25.88 -26.30 -15.05
C ILE A 646 -26.93 -25.50 -14.26
N LEU A 647 -27.93 -24.93 -14.95
CA LEU A 647 -29.04 -24.22 -14.32
C LEU A 647 -29.78 -25.12 -13.32
N THR A 648 -30.01 -26.39 -13.65
CA THR A 648 -30.62 -27.39 -12.75
C THR A 648 -29.74 -27.69 -11.55
N ALA A 649 -28.41 -27.79 -11.73
CA ALA A 649 -27.46 -27.92 -10.63
C ALA A 649 -27.53 -26.73 -9.67
N PHE A 650 -27.88 -25.57 -10.19
CA PHE A 650 -28.06 -24.32 -9.45
C PHE A 650 -29.52 -24.01 -9.08
N ASP A 651 -30.52 -24.85 -9.39
CA ASP A 651 -31.94 -24.59 -9.09
C ASP A 651 -32.59 -25.77 -8.35
N VAL A 652 -32.35 -25.82 -7.04
CA VAL A 652 -32.66 -26.99 -6.21
C VAL A 652 -33.99 -26.85 -5.45
N GLN A 653 -34.85 -25.88 -5.79
CA GLN A 653 -36.20 -25.87 -5.22
C GLN A 653 -37.02 -27.12 -5.63
N ASN A 654 -36.65 -27.79 -6.73
CA ASN A 654 -37.40 -28.93 -7.26
C ASN A 654 -36.80 -30.32 -6.94
N GLN A 655 -35.52 -30.45 -6.57
CA GLN A 655 -34.91 -31.77 -6.32
C GLN A 655 -35.01 -32.26 -4.86
N ALA A 656 -35.13 -31.35 -3.89
CA ALA A 656 -35.23 -31.70 -2.47
C ALA A 656 -36.54 -32.44 -2.08
N LEU A 657 -37.55 -32.43 -2.96
CA LEU A 657 -38.86 -33.04 -2.70
C LEU A 657 -38.96 -34.52 -3.17
N ALA A 658 -37.91 -35.10 -3.77
CA ALA A 658 -38.02 -36.38 -4.47
C ALA A 658 -37.33 -37.59 -3.80
N THR A 659 -36.54 -37.43 -2.73
CA THR A 659 -35.84 -38.58 -2.11
C THR A 659 -35.76 -38.50 -0.58
N ASP A 660 -36.49 -39.39 0.10
CA ASP A 660 -36.60 -39.55 1.57
C ASP A 660 -35.33 -40.07 2.29
N LEU A 661 -34.13 -39.83 1.75
CA LEU A 661 -32.87 -40.42 2.25
C LEU A 661 -31.70 -39.44 2.40
N LEU A 662 -31.97 -38.15 2.61
CA LEU A 662 -30.90 -37.16 2.77
C LEU A 662 -30.78 -36.73 4.24
N THR A 663 -29.58 -36.84 4.81
CA THR A 663 -29.27 -36.25 6.12
C THR A 663 -29.40 -34.71 6.02
N PRO A 664 -29.55 -33.97 7.13
CA PRO A 664 -29.50 -32.50 7.09
C PRO A 664 -28.26 -31.99 6.35
N ARG A 665 -27.09 -32.65 6.50
CA ARG A 665 -25.86 -32.37 5.75
C ARG A 665 -26.01 -32.55 4.23
N ASP A 666 -26.84 -33.48 3.77
CA ASP A 666 -27.08 -33.76 2.34
C ASP A 666 -28.19 -32.89 1.75
N VAL A 667 -29.18 -32.50 2.55
CA VAL A 667 -30.18 -31.47 2.20
C VAL A 667 -29.52 -30.11 2.12
N ILE A 668 -28.57 -29.85 3.02
CA ILE A 668 -27.70 -28.69 3.03
C ILE A 668 -26.80 -28.78 1.79
N ARG A 669 -25.89 -29.73 1.65
CA ARG A 669 -24.98 -29.82 0.48
C ARG A 669 -25.62 -29.75 -0.92
N LYS A 670 -26.89 -30.14 -1.06
CA LYS A 670 -27.61 -30.13 -2.33
C LYS A 670 -28.49 -28.90 -2.51
N GLY A 671 -28.53 -27.92 -1.61
CA GLY A 671 -29.38 -26.73 -1.69
C GLY A 671 -28.93 -25.71 -2.76
N ASN A 672 -29.91 -25.10 -3.40
CA ASN A 672 -29.84 -24.13 -4.49
C ASN A 672 -28.85 -22.99 -4.23
N ILE A 673 -27.98 -22.60 -5.17
CA ILE A 673 -27.09 -21.42 -4.99
C ILE A 673 -27.88 -20.13 -4.60
N TRP A 674 -29.19 -20.10 -4.90
CA TRP A 674 -30.15 -19.05 -4.54
C TRP A 674 -30.72 -19.12 -3.11
N THR A 675 -30.66 -20.28 -2.45
CA THR A 675 -31.18 -20.49 -1.08
C THR A 675 -30.14 -21.10 -0.14
N TYR A 676 -28.88 -21.14 -0.55
CA TYR A 676 -27.84 -21.89 0.14
C TYR A 676 -26.83 -21.01 0.87
N ASP A 677 -26.52 -21.49 2.07
CA ASP A 677 -25.59 -20.99 3.07
C ASP A 677 -24.19 -21.52 2.71
N ILE A 678 -23.60 -20.89 1.69
CA ILE A 678 -22.29 -21.25 1.11
C ILE A 678 -21.20 -20.84 2.08
N SER A 679 -21.04 -21.60 3.15
CA SER A 679 -19.80 -21.60 3.91
C SER A 679 -18.71 -22.19 3.01
N SER A 680 -18.21 -21.34 2.11
CA SER A 680 -16.94 -21.48 1.42
C SER A 680 -15.78 -21.51 2.42
N ASP A 681 -16.06 -21.08 3.66
CA ASP A 681 -15.24 -21.09 4.87
C ASP A 681 -14.52 -22.42 5.05
N PHE A 682 -15.10 -23.52 4.55
CA PHE A 682 -14.56 -24.88 4.62
C PHE A 682 -14.62 -25.64 3.28
N ALA A 683 -14.62 -24.94 2.15
CA ALA A 683 -14.79 -25.56 0.81
C ALA A 683 -13.52 -25.71 -0.01
N GLY A 684 -12.54 -24.81 0.15
CA GLY A 684 -11.18 -24.96 -0.38
C GLY A 684 -10.30 -25.82 0.53
N GLU A 685 -9.11 -26.22 0.06
CA GLU A 685 -8.17 -27.04 0.85
C GLU A 685 -7.84 -26.39 2.21
N GLU A 686 -7.51 -25.09 2.22
CA GLU A 686 -7.20 -24.34 3.45
C GLU A 686 -8.40 -24.24 4.41
N GLY A 687 -9.61 -24.03 3.86
CA GLY A 687 -10.84 -24.04 4.65
C GLY A 687 -11.10 -25.42 5.25
N VAL A 688 -10.98 -26.50 4.46
CA VAL A 688 -11.17 -27.87 4.96
C VAL A 688 -10.19 -28.18 6.09
N ASP A 689 -8.92 -27.83 5.93
CA ASP A 689 -7.90 -28.04 6.97
C ASP A 689 -8.26 -27.29 8.26
N ASN A 690 -8.70 -26.03 8.14
CA ASN A 690 -9.17 -25.24 9.29
C ASN A 690 -10.41 -25.87 9.97
N TRP A 691 -11.36 -26.41 9.19
CA TRP A 691 -12.52 -27.13 9.75
C TRP A 691 -12.11 -28.37 10.54
N GLU A 692 -11.20 -29.17 9.99
CA GLU A 692 -10.70 -30.37 10.66
C GLU A 692 -9.98 -30.01 11.97
N LEU A 693 -9.26 -28.89 11.99
CA LEU A 693 -8.62 -28.37 13.20
C LEU A 693 -9.64 -27.89 14.24
N ILE A 694 -10.71 -27.20 13.83
CA ILE A 694 -11.82 -26.81 14.71
C ILE A 694 -12.51 -28.04 15.31
N LYS A 695 -12.84 -29.05 14.47
CA LYS A 695 -13.45 -30.30 14.95
C LYS A 695 -12.57 -31.01 15.96
N LYS A 696 -11.27 -31.11 15.68
CA LYS A 696 -10.29 -31.69 16.60
C LYS A 696 -10.26 -30.93 17.92
N ARG A 697 -10.28 -29.59 17.89
CA ARG A 697 -10.26 -28.72 19.08
C ARG A 697 -11.50 -28.88 19.95
N LEU A 698 -12.67 -28.95 19.32
CA LEU A 698 -13.98 -29.12 19.95
C LEU A 698 -14.30 -30.60 20.26
N ASN A 699 -13.36 -31.52 19.97
CA ASN A 699 -13.49 -32.96 20.15
C ASN A 699 -14.73 -33.56 19.44
N ILE A 700 -15.02 -33.06 18.23
CA ILE A 700 -16.14 -33.50 17.40
C ILE A 700 -15.65 -34.67 16.53
N ASN A 701 -16.08 -35.88 16.89
CA ASN A 701 -15.68 -37.11 16.22
C ASN A 701 -16.83 -37.78 15.46
N ASP A 702 -18.05 -37.24 15.55
CA ASP A 702 -19.24 -37.80 14.91
C ASP A 702 -19.96 -36.79 14.00
N ILE A 703 -20.62 -37.32 12.99
CA ILE A 703 -21.28 -36.57 11.92
C ILE A 703 -22.53 -35.83 12.41
N ILE A 704 -23.17 -36.31 13.49
CA ILE A 704 -24.42 -35.72 14.00
C ILE A 704 -24.10 -34.42 14.72
N THR A 705 -23.12 -34.43 15.62
CA THR A 705 -22.66 -33.23 16.32
C THR A 705 -22.02 -32.22 15.37
N GLU A 706 -21.27 -32.69 14.36
CA GLU A 706 -20.76 -31.82 13.28
C GLU A 706 -21.92 -31.07 12.58
N ALA A 707 -22.98 -31.78 12.19
CA ALA A 707 -24.13 -31.19 11.52
C ALA A 707 -24.93 -30.25 12.42
N GLN A 708 -25.08 -30.59 13.70
CA GLN A 708 -25.77 -29.75 14.69
C GLN A 708 -25.03 -28.44 14.94
N LEU A 709 -23.70 -28.49 15.08
CA LEU A 709 -22.85 -27.31 15.22
C LEU A 709 -23.03 -26.38 14.01
N PHE A 710 -22.85 -26.92 12.80
CA PHE A 710 -22.90 -26.13 11.57
C PHE A 710 -24.25 -25.42 11.37
N ASN A 711 -25.36 -26.06 11.71
CA ASN A 711 -26.70 -25.48 11.60
C ASN A 711 -26.99 -24.35 12.58
N GLN A 712 -26.16 -24.21 13.62
CA GLN A 712 -26.35 -23.20 14.65
C GLN A 712 -25.51 -21.95 14.42
N LEU A 713 -24.54 -21.96 13.50
CA LEU A 713 -23.68 -20.80 13.22
C LEU A 713 -24.37 -19.83 12.25
N GLU A 714 -24.57 -18.57 12.67
CA GLU A 714 -25.15 -17.51 11.84
C GLU A 714 -24.11 -16.95 10.85
N LYS A 715 -24.46 -16.80 9.57
CA LYS A 715 -23.52 -16.38 8.52
C LYS A 715 -24.00 -15.10 7.83
N ASN A 716 -23.38 -13.98 8.17
CA ASN A 716 -23.78 -12.67 7.63
C ASN A 716 -23.32 -12.48 6.17
N ASP A 717 -22.15 -12.97 5.78
CA ASP A 717 -21.61 -12.81 4.41
C ASP A 717 -22.35 -13.65 3.37
N ASP A 718 -22.84 -14.83 3.75
CA ASP A 718 -23.61 -15.69 2.85
C ASP A 718 -24.96 -15.06 2.46
N LYS A 719 -25.59 -14.34 3.38
CA LYS A 719 -26.79 -13.54 3.09
C LYS A 719 -26.49 -12.43 2.08
N GLN A 720 -25.34 -11.77 2.20
CA GLN A 720 -24.94 -10.68 1.30
C GLN A 720 -24.56 -11.20 -0.09
N PHE A 721 -23.79 -12.28 -0.17
CA PHE A 721 -23.45 -12.95 -1.42
C PHE A 721 -24.72 -13.47 -2.14
N ALA A 722 -25.64 -14.10 -1.41
CA ALA A 722 -26.92 -14.53 -1.96
C ALA A 722 -27.79 -13.36 -2.45
N ALA A 723 -27.79 -12.23 -1.72
CA ALA A 723 -28.47 -11.01 -2.16
C ALA A 723 -27.83 -10.42 -3.43
N HIS A 724 -26.50 -10.40 -3.50
CA HIS A 724 -25.75 -9.96 -4.68
C HIS A 724 -26.08 -10.82 -5.91
N LEU A 725 -25.99 -12.14 -5.78
CA LEU A 725 -26.40 -13.07 -6.83
C LEU A 725 -27.87 -12.85 -7.24
N SER A 726 -28.79 -12.73 -6.27
CA SER A 726 -30.22 -12.54 -6.56
C SER A 726 -30.49 -11.26 -7.34
N ASN A 727 -29.76 -10.18 -7.02
CA ASN A 727 -29.81 -8.93 -7.78
C ASN A 727 -29.28 -9.11 -9.20
N LEU A 728 -28.21 -9.89 -9.41
CA LEU A 728 -27.76 -10.26 -10.75
C LEU A 728 -28.85 -11.04 -11.51
N LYS A 729 -29.46 -12.06 -10.89
CA LYS A 729 -30.55 -12.84 -11.51
C LYS A 729 -31.69 -11.95 -12.03
N ASN A 730 -32.15 -11.04 -11.17
CA ASN A 730 -33.31 -10.18 -11.43
C ASN A 730 -33.01 -9.12 -12.51
N ASN A 731 -31.77 -8.65 -12.60
CA ASN A 731 -31.36 -7.64 -13.58
C ASN A 731 -31.00 -8.21 -14.97
N PHE A 732 -30.69 -9.51 -15.05
CA PHE A 732 -30.18 -10.16 -16.27
C PHE A 732 -31.08 -11.28 -16.84
N ASN A 733 -32.21 -11.61 -16.21
CA ASN A 733 -33.15 -12.67 -16.62
C ASN A 733 -32.48 -14.05 -16.83
N GLY A 734 -31.54 -14.43 -15.95
CA GLY A 734 -30.86 -15.72 -16.01
C GLY A 734 -29.57 -15.77 -15.18
N LEU A 735 -28.97 -16.95 -15.04
CA LEU A 735 -27.62 -17.09 -14.50
C LEU A 735 -26.59 -16.64 -15.55
N PRO A 736 -25.49 -15.96 -15.17
CA PRO A 736 -24.47 -15.54 -16.11
C PRO A 736 -23.44 -16.65 -16.38
N PHE A 737 -23.89 -17.90 -16.43
CA PHE A 737 -23.05 -19.02 -16.84
C PHE A 737 -23.29 -19.31 -18.31
N HIS A 738 -22.23 -19.66 -19.02
CA HIS A 738 -22.38 -20.30 -20.31
C HIS A 738 -21.31 -21.36 -20.51
N ALA A 739 -21.72 -22.49 -21.08
CA ALA A 739 -20.85 -23.58 -21.42
C ALA A 739 -20.45 -23.53 -22.90
N ALA A 740 -19.15 -23.46 -23.15
CA ALA A 740 -18.59 -23.57 -24.49
C ALA A 740 -17.74 -24.85 -24.60
N PRO A 741 -17.97 -25.71 -25.61
CA PRO A 741 -17.04 -26.77 -25.94
C PRO A 741 -15.72 -26.15 -26.44
N VAL A 742 -14.61 -26.62 -25.90
CA VAL A 742 -13.24 -26.20 -26.20
C VAL A 742 -12.32 -27.43 -26.27
N ASP A 743 -11.23 -27.34 -27.03
CA ASP A 743 -10.18 -28.36 -27.13
C ASP A 743 -9.13 -28.15 -26.05
N VAL A 744 -8.78 -26.90 -25.81
CA VAL A 744 -7.87 -26.45 -24.76
C VAL A 744 -8.58 -25.35 -23.97
N LEU A 745 -8.48 -25.40 -22.64
CA LEU A 745 -9.05 -24.36 -21.77
C LEU A 745 -8.50 -22.99 -22.17
N GLY A 746 -9.39 -22.00 -22.32
CA GLY A 746 -9.05 -20.65 -22.77
C GLY A 746 -8.79 -20.47 -24.27
N SER A 747 -8.83 -21.53 -25.10
CA SER A 747 -8.57 -21.41 -26.54
C SER A 747 -9.78 -21.00 -27.39
N GLY A 748 -11.00 -21.24 -26.91
CA GLY A 748 -12.24 -20.96 -27.67
C GLY A 748 -12.45 -21.82 -28.94
N GLU A 749 -11.52 -22.74 -29.27
CA GLU A 749 -11.59 -23.64 -30.43
C GLU A 749 -12.04 -25.05 -30.00
N SER A 750 -12.85 -25.74 -30.82
CA SER A 750 -13.28 -27.13 -30.56
C SER A 750 -13.25 -28.00 -31.82
N GLN A 751 -12.55 -29.14 -31.75
CA GLN A 751 -12.51 -30.22 -32.74
C GLN A 751 -13.83 -30.95 -32.82
N LEU A 752 -14.74 -30.82 -31.83
CA LEU A 752 -16.05 -31.45 -31.88
C LEU A 752 -16.81 -31.05 -33.14
N ARG A 753 -16.81 -29.75 -33.47
CA ARG A 753 -17.46 -29.24 -34.67
C ARG A 753 -16.80 -29.79 -35.95
N ASN A 754 -15.46 -29.78 -35.99
CA ASN A 754 -14.71 -30.30 -37.14
C ASN A 754 -14.88 -31.82 -37.32
N GLY A 755 -14.97 -32.56 -36.21
CA GLY A 755 -15.29 -33.99 -36.18
C GLY A 755 -16.67 -34.24 -36.75
N ILE A 756 -17.68 -33.48 -36.33
CA ILE A 756 -19.06 -33.64 -36.85
C ILE A 756 -19.13 -33.33 -38.35
N TYR A 757 -18.36 -32.34 -38.83
CA TYR A 757 -18.23 -32.05 -40.27
C TYR A 757 -17.63 -33.22 -41.06
N LYS A 758 -16.61 -33.91 -40.52
CA LYS A 758 -15.86 -34.94 -41.24
C LYS A 758 -16.46 -36.35 -41.11
N GLU A 759 -16.89 -36.71 -39.91
CA GLU A 759 -17.28 -38.07 -39.53
C GLU A 759 -18.74 -38.19 -39.09
N GLY A 760 -19.52 -37.09 -39.17
CA GLY A 760 -20.92 -37.08 -38.73
C GLY A 760 -21.04 -37.26 -37.21
N THR A 761 -22.13 -37.86 -36.73
CA THR A 761 -22.33 -38.06 -35.28
C THR A 761 -21.38 -39.12 -34.67
N LYS A 762 -20.60 -39.86 -35.48
CA LYS A 762 -19.61 -40.83 -34.98
C LYS A 762 -18.45 -40.16 -34.26
N SER A 763 -18.09 -38.94 -34.64
CA SER A 763 -17.05 -38.16 -33.95
C SER A 763 -17.43 -37.85 -32.50
N ILE A 764 -18.72 -37.80 -32.18
CA ILE A 764 -19.21 -37.39 -30.85
C ILE A 764 -18.74 -38.37 -29.76
N ASN A 765 -18.68 -39.67 -30.06
CA ASN A 765 -18.21 -40.70 -29.12
C ASN A 765 -16.67 -40.80 -29.07
N ASN A 766 -15.98 -40.34 -30.12
CA ASN A 766 -14.51 -40.43 -30.26
C ASN A 766 -13.76 -39.25 -29.63
N TYR A 767 -14.44 -38.13 -29.39
CA TYR A 767 -13.85 -36.92 -28.81
C TYR A 767 -14.53 -36.57 -27.48
N VAL A 768 -13.80 -36.72 -26.36
CA VAL A 768 -14.19 -36.04 -25.11
C VAL A 768 -13.95 -34.55 -25.34
N SER A 769 -15.01 -33.76 -25.35
CA SER A 769 -14.90 -32.31 -25.52
C SER A 769 -14.72 -31.67 -24.15
N ASN A 770 -13.67 -30.88 -23.96
CA ASN A 770 -13.60 -30.04 -22.77
C ASN A 770 -14.75 -29.04 -22.86
N ILE A 771 -15.46 -28.83 -21.77
CA ILE A 771 -16.38 -27.70 -21.63
C ILE A 771 -15.77 -26.75 -20.63
N SER A 772 -15.48 -25.53 -21.11
CA SER A 772 -15.21 -24.44 -20.20
C SER A 772 -16.55 -23.90 -19.73
N LEU A 773 -16.84 -24.04 -18.43
CA LEU A 773 -17.83 -23.18 -17.81
C LEU A 773 -17.17 -21.82 -17.58
N GLN A 774 -17.73 -20.79 -18.17
CA GLN A 774 -17.33 -19.42 -17.88
C GLN A 774 -18.49 -18.71 -17.17
N TYR A 775 -18.16 -17.99 -16.09
CA TYR A 775 -19.09 -17.20 -15.31
C TYR A 775 -18.85 -15.70 -15.54
N SER A 776 -19.92 -14.97 -15.82
CA SER A 776 -19.89 -13.56 -16.25
C SER A 776 -20.64 -12.65 -15.27
N ALA A 777 -20.07 -12.34 -14.11
CA ALA A 777 -20.66 -11.31 -13.24
C ALA A 777 -20.21 -9.89 -13.58
N SER A 778 -21.06 -8.94 -13.20
CA SER A 778 -20.61 -7.57 -12.97
C SER A 778 -19.49 -7.57 -11.94
N ILE A 779 -18.35 -6.96 -12.28
CA ILE A 779 -17.23 -6.76 -11.36
C ILE A 779 -17.57 -5.58 -10.44
N LEU A 780 -17.40 -5.73 -9.12
CA LEU A 780 -17.66 -4.67 -8.15
C LEU A 780 -16.35 -4.08 -7.62
N ASN A 781 -16.23 -2.76 -7.53
CA ASN A 781 -15.10 -2.14 -6.82
C ASN A 781 -15.27 -2.20 -5.29
N ASN A 782 -14.30 -1.66 -4.55
CA ASN A 782 -14.29 -1.57 -3.07
C ASN A 782 -15.46 -0.77 -2.46
N TYR A 783 -16.30 -0.15 -3.29
CA TYR A 783 -17.50 0.61 -2.92
C TYR A 783 -18.81 -0.04 -3.40
N GLY A 784 -18.74 -1.23 -4.02
CA GLY A 784 -19.91 -1.91 -4.57
C GLY A 784 -20.44 -1.31 -5.87
N GLU A 785 -19.68 -0.43 -6.53
CA GLU A 785 -20.04 0.11 -7.84
C GLU A 785 -19.63 -0.88 -8.94
N VAL A 786 -20.50 -1.04 -9.93
CA VAL A 786 -20.25 -1.93 -11.06
C VAL A 786 -19.20 -1.30 -11.97
N TYR A 787 -18.03 -1.93 -12.03
CA TYR A 787 -16.87 -1.48 -12.79
C TYR A 787 -17.00 -1.76 -14.29
N GLU A 788 -17.51 -2.93 -14.65
CA GLU A 788 -17.83 -3.29 -16.03
C GLU A 788 -19.16 -4.02 -16.12
N THR A 789 -19.92 -3.71 -17.18
CA THR A 789 -21.15 -4.45 -17.51
C THR A 789 -20.93 -5.23 -18.80
N TYR A 790 -20.94 -6.56 -18.68
CA TYR A 790 -20.94 -7.52 -19.80
C TYR A 790 -22.16 -7.37 -20.76
N LYS A 791 -23.02 -6.35 -20.57
CA LYS A 791 -24.21 -6.08 -21.40
C LYS A 791 -23.88 -5.76 -22.87
N SER A 792 -22.66 -5.32 -23.19
CA SER A 792 -22.24 -5.04 -24.57
C SER A 792 -21.65 -6.25 -25.30
N LEU A 793 -21.45 -7.37 -24.61
CA LEU A 793 -20.81 -8.56 -25.18
C LEU A 793 -21.85 -9.47 -25.82
N ASP A 794 -21.69 -9.71 -27.12
CA ASP A 794 -22.52 -10.69 -27.84
C ASP A 794 -22.23 -12.10 -27.30
N ARG A 795 -23.25 -12.73 -26.71
CA ARG A 795 -23.21 -14.10 -26.16
C ARG A 795 -22.70 -15.15 -27.17
N LYS A 796 -22.69 -14.85 -28.48
CA LYS A 796 -22.18 -15.75 -29.54
C LYS A 796 -20.73 -15.53 -29.92
N THR A 797 -20.04 -14.53 -29.34
CA THR A 797 -18.66 -14.19 -29.71
C THR A 797 -17.78 -13.80 -28.51
N TRP A 798 -18.36 -13.69 -27.32
CA TRP A 798 -17.66 -13.26 -26.10
C TRP A 798 -16.41 -14.09 -25.74
N TRP A 799 -16.40 -15.40 -26.00
CA TRP A 799 -15.23 -16.27 -25.79
C TRP A 799 -14.04 -15.99 -26.73
N LYS A 800 -14.22 -15.13 -27.74
CA LYS A 800 -13.15 -14.73 -28.69
C LYS A 800 -12.49 -13.42 -28.32
N LEU A 801 -12.93 -12.78 -27.23
CA LEU A 801 -12.44 -11.47 -26.84
C LEU A 801 -11.25 -11.65 -25.91
N GLU A 802 -10.05 -11.49 -26.46
CA GLU A 802 -8.81 -11.37 -25.69
C GLU A 802 -8.76 -9.97 -25.07
N GLY A 803 -9.27 -9.83 -23.85
CA GLY A 803 -9.10 -8.64 -23.01
C GLY A 803 -8.58 -9.06 -21.63
N ASN A 804 -7.58 -8.33 -21.11
CA ASN A 804 -7.02 -8.58 -19.77
C ASN A 804 -8.01 -8.33 -18.62
N ASP A 805 -9.21 -7.84 -18.94
CA ASP A 805 -10.22 -7.37 -17.99
C ASP A 805 -11.44 -8.32 -17.91
N ILE A 806 -11.44 -9.42 -18.69
CA ILE A 806 -12.46 -10.46 -18.56
C ILE A 806 -12.12 -11.36 -17.38
N MET A 807 -13.01 -11.40 -16.41
CA MET A 807 -12.97 -12.36 -15.32
C MET A 807 -13.26 -13.77 -15.87
N ASP A 808 -12.20 -14.47 -16.21
CA ASP A 808 -12.25 -15.88 -16.56
C ASP A 808 -12.28 -16.73 -15.28
N ALA A 809 -13.45 -16.83 -14.68
CA ALA A 809 -13.77 -17.99 -13.84
C ALA A 809 -13.98 -19.20 -14.75
N GLN A 810 -12.88 -19.69 -15.34
CA GLN A 810 -12.88 -20.92 -16.13
C GLN A 810 -12.89 -22.10 -15.16
N VAL A 811 -14.04 -22.76 -15.04
CA VAL A 811 -14.11 -24.06 -14.38
C VAL A 811 -14.05 -25.11 -15.48
N PRO A 812 -12.91 -25.81 -15.65
CA PRO A 812 -12.82 -26.89 -16.62
C PRO A 812 -13.75 -28.03 -16.22
N MET A 813 -14.68 -28.38 -17.10
CA MET A 813 -15.51 -29.58 -17.00
C MET A 813 -15.25 -30.44 -18.23
N LEU A 814 -15.29 -31.76 -18.10
CA LEU A 814 -15.34 -32.63 -19.28
C LEU A 814 -16.80 -32.89 -19.62
N LEU A 815 -17.21 -32.62 -20.86
CA LEU A 815 -18.48 -33.13 -21.36
C LEU A 815 -18.22 -34.40 -22.15
N LYS A 816 -18.87 -35.47 -21.71
CA LYS A 816 -19.01 -36.70 -22.49
C LYS A 816 -20.42 -36.74 -23.07
N ILE A 817 -20.55 -36.28 -24.31
CA ILE A 817 -21.77 -36.54 -25.09
C ILE A 817 -21.71 -38.02 -25.48
N PHE A 818 -22.76 -38.76 -25.18
CA PHE A 818 -22.81 -40.18 -25.46
C PHE A 818 -24.23 -40.53 -25.91
N TYR A 819 -24.34 -41.47 -26.83
CA TYR A 819 -25.60 -42.07 -27.19
C TYR A 819 -25.35 -43.56 -27.40
N GLU A 820 -26.34 -44.38 -27.07
CA GLU A 820 -26.16 -45.83 -26.93
C GLU A 820 -25.56 -46.48 -28.20
N ASN A 821 -24.42 -47.18 -28.07
CA ASN A 821 -23.68 -47.79 -29.19
C ASN A 821 -24.55 -48.66 -30.11
N GLN A 822 -25.64 -49.25 -29.60
CA GLN A 822 -26.55 -50.08 -30.40
C GLN A 822 -27.32 -49.29 -31.46
N ASN A 823 -27.39 -47.97 -31.31
CA ASN A 823 -28.14 -47.07 -32.18
C ASN A 823 -27.23 -46.10 -32.96
N GLU A 824 -25.91 -46.24 -32.81
CA GLU A 824 -24.91 -45.36 -33.41
C GLU A 824 -25.03 -45.30 -34.94
N ASP A 825 -25.14 -46.47 -35.57
CA ASP A 825 -25.23 -46.59 -37.01
C ASP A 825 -26.53 -46.00 -37.58
N VAL A 826 -27.65 -46.13 -36.86
CA VAL A 826 -28.94 -45.58 -37.29
C VAL A 826 -28.89 -44.05 -37.26
N ILE A 827 -28.46 -43.46 -36.14
CA ILE A 827 -28.35 -42.01 -36.00
C ILE A 827 -27.33 -41.43 -36.96
N SER A 828 -26.17 -42.08 -37.13
CA SER A 828 -25.16 -41.66 -38.10
C SER A 828 -25.73 -41.65 -39.52
N GLN A 829 -26.48 -42.68 -39.91
CA GLN A 829 -27.10 -42.73 -41.24
C GLN A 829 -28.13 -41.62 -41.45
N LEU A 830 -28.98 -41.35 -40.46
CA LEU A 830 -29.98 -40.29 -40.54
C LEU A 830 -29.32 -38.90 -40.60
N TRP A 831 -28.25 -38.70 -39.83
CA TRP A 831 -27.45 -37.47 -39.87
C TRP A 831 -26.75 -37.27 -41.22
N ASP A 832 -26.15 -38.33 -41.74
CA ASP A 832 -25.45 -38.31 -43.03
C ASP A 832 -26.39 -37.93 -44.17
N GLN A 833 -27.61 -38.48 -44.17
CA GLN A 833 -28.65 -38.13 -45.15
C GLN A 833 -29.07 -36.66 -45.09
N LEU A 834 -28.96 -36.01 -43.93
CA LEU A 834 -29.35 -34.61 -43.75
C LEU A 834 -28.23 -33.64 -44.09
N VAL A 835 -26.99 -33.98 -43.71
CA VAL A 835 -25.87 -33.04 -43.69
C VAL A 835 -24.70 -33.56 -44.52
N ARG A 836 -24.08 -34.68 -44.12
CA ARG A 836 -22.77 -35.09 -44.68
C ARG A 836 -22.84 -35.56 -46.13
N LEU A 837 -23.93 -36.21 -46.53
CA LEU A 837 -24.15 -36.76 -47.87
C LEU A 837 -25.20 -35.96 -48.67
N ASN A 838 -25.77 -34.91 -48.09
CA ASN A 838 -26.71 -34.05 -48.78
C ASN A 838 -25.97 -32.91 -49.49
N GLU A 839 -25.71 -33.06 -50.79
CA GLU A 839 -25.01 -32.05 -51.60
C GLU A 839 -25.70 -30.68 -51.65
N ASN A 840 -27.02 -30.63 -51.40
CA ASN A 840 -27.78 -29.38 -51.32
C ASN A 840 -27.64 -28.70 -49.95
N ASN A 841 -27.08 -29.40 -48.96
CA ASN A 841 -26.84 -28.85 -47.65
C ASN A 841 -25.62 -27.94 -47.65
N ILE A 842 -25.76 -26.76 -47.06
CA ILE A 842 -24.71 -25.75 -46.96
C ILE A 842 -23.58 -26.11 -45.98
N ASP A 843 -23.81 -27.06 -45.07
CA ASP A 843 -22.77 -27.69 -44.24
C ASP A 843 -22.20 -28.98 -44.87
N TRP A 844 -22.58 -29.31 -46.10
CA TRP A 844 -22.01 -30.43 -46.84
C TRP A 844 -20.51 -30.26 -47.00
N TYR A 845 -19.77 -31.31 -46.66
CA TYR A 845 -18.32 -31.34 -46.78
C TYR A 845 -17.91 -32.37 -47.85
N PRO A 846 -17.31 -31.94 -48.98
CA PRO A 846 -16.76 -32.85 -49.97
C PRO A 846 -15.44 -33.45 -49.47
N GLY A 847 -15.49 -34.42 -48.56
CA GLY A 847 -14.33 -35.25 -48.17
C GLY A 847 -14.70 -36.28 -47.09
N ASN A 848 -14.43 -37.58 -47.19
CA ASN A 848 -13.63 -38.37 -48.11
C ASN A 848 -14.40 -39.64 -48.55
N ASP A 849 -14.55 -39.83 -49.86
CA ASP A 849 -14.25 -41.14 -50.46
C ASP A 849 -12.78 -41.10 -50.89
N GLN A 850 -11.90 -41.45 -49.96
CA GLN A 850 -10.58 -42.08 -50.15
C GLN A 850 -9.99 -42.51 -48.81
#